data_AF-A0A7K0HSB0-F1
#
_entry.id   AF-A0A7K0HSB0-F1
#
_cell.length_a   1.000
_cell.length_b   1.000
_cell.length_c   1.000
_cell.angle_alpha   90.00
_cell.angle_beta   90.00
_cell.angle_gamma   90.00
#
_symmetry.space_group_name_H-M   'P 1'
#
loop_
_entity.id
_entity.type
_entity.pdbx_description
1 polymer ?
#
loop_
_entity_poly.entity_id
_entity_poly.type
_entity_poly.pdbx_seq_one_letter_code
_entity_poly.pdbx_strand_id
1 'polypeptide(L)'
;MKKRIFTLMTAALLMAGPAFNAAYAGAVTPVAYSSVAGNTKLANGMKFYLKAGGVTSGDAFATVKEVTLSDNKTKVWTIAGETETDIAKAAVFEVADFQKVGQKYTFTLKVDGKPIYLGTGGTVSANVDAKTITSTMIVASDKLAELAKITPVLDGDDVTENELSAYTTSEEYSAEDLNDYNLNGFTFTFEAKEGTELEGNTFANPMYAVNVGSDLYFVDVNGSDAKALKALKEKASVTLSDLENSKLKVLALNSDSKYGTSGEKKTAYKILTIAGDKIGDDKNNDAKFTVTEFDQLANEGEFEIKATVSGTSYQIGAIRFTTSDTKTYVTTVDEADKAKIAKATLGTNSYLDASVLLKEDAMNVVNIYFTSNEKSWNDEEGAQREYHKYLVADGSSAGLVALAQNHVDFTSPLAQWIVSDFDGKYTFTLTNRETGKTLGLRLAEDGKEGGYEVVGTVTGGYTAISTGVTSSTPISGTSVKFNTIPTTQYDSYRLFTEEEMEAGIALVFSGKNAVIGERDYYASIANGKVVPSRKESEIALFYPERVKAAADPNKGKENYVLDINEYAYLNEDGEVATGKDTLIVPTYRLATAEDKYWGANASGSDDAKYALADAAVTAATEWAFVMTANGEYSLAEVKRGTNGSAQYSDVTASKVWGVKGVNTSTIGFNTYNHYN
;
A
#
# COMPACT_ATOMS: atom_id res chain seq x y z
N MET A 1 -56.01 -3.57 26.87
CA MET A 1 -54.83 -4.29 26.33
C MET A 1 -54.47 -3.70 24.98
N LYS A 2 -53.30 -3.07 24.88
CA LYS A 2 -52.43 -2.94 23.69
C LYS A 2 -51.18 -2.18 24.15
N LYS A 3 -50.19 -2.92 24.63
CA LYS A 3 -48.84 -2.41 24.89
C LYS A 3 -48.23 -2.06 23.53
N ARG A 4 -47.77 -0.83 23.35
CA ARG A 4 -46.91 -0.46 22.22
C ARG A 4 -45.48 -0.42 22.74
N ILE A 5 -44.69 -1.34 22.20
CA ILE A 5 -43.25 -1.46 22.37
C ILE A 5 -42.62 -0.21 21.75
N PHE A 6 -41.86 0.53 22.54
CA PHE A 6 -40.95 1.55 22.03
C PHE A 6 -39.71 0.83 21.48
N THR A 7 -39.48 0.96 20.18
CA THR A 7 -38.26 0.54 19.52
C THR A 7 -37.14 1.50 19.93
N LEU A 8 -36.27 1.08 20.86
CA LEU A 8 -34.93 1.63 21.02
C LEU A 8 -34.12 1.17 19.80
N MET A 9 -33.95 2.03 18.79
CA MET A 9 -32.96 1.78 17.74
C MET A 9 -32.57 3.09 17.04
N THR A 10 -31.95 4.03 17.78
CA THR A 10 -31.26 5.19 17.16
C THR A 10 -30.24 5.83 18.13
N ALA A 11 -29.30 5.03 18.67
CA ALA A 11 -28.21 5.56 19.50
C ALA A 11 -26.95 4.66 19.52
N ALA A 12 -26.65 3.98 18.42
CA ALA A 12 -25.44 3.13 18.31
C ALA A 12 -24.66 3.41 17.00
N LEU A 13 -24.72 4.64 16.51
CA LEU A 13 -24.01 5.06 15.29
C LEU A 13 -23.32 6.39 15.52
N LEU A 14 -22.48 6.49 16.56
CA LEU A 14 -21.59 7.64 16.75
C LEU A 14 -20.47 7.35 17.77
N MET A 15 -19.65 6.33 17.52
CA MET A 15 -18.30 6.19 18.11
C MET A 15 -17.39 5.45 17.11
N ALA A 16 -17.48 5.83 15.84
CA ALA A 16 -16.39 5.57 14.91
C ALA A 16 -15.49 6.82 15.00
N GLY A 17 -14.41 6.72 15.79
CA GLY A 17 -13.25 7.55 15.50
C GLY A 17 -12.83 7.33 14.04
N PRO A 18 -12.06 8.24 13.41
CA PRO A 18 -11.50 7.94 12.10
C PRO A 18 -10.80 6.59 12.21
N ALA A 19 -11.28 5.61 11.46
CA ALA A 19 -10.61 4.33 11.38
C ALA A 19 -9.21 4.65 10.83
N PHE A 20 -8.19 4.53 11.67
CA PHE A 20 -6.88 4.19 11.13
C PHE A 20 -7.14 2.90 10.34
N ASN A 21 -7.07 2.98 9.01
CA ASN A 21 -7.23 1.80 8.18
C ASN A 21 -6.21 0.78 8.66
N ALA A 22 -6.59 -0.47 8.88
CA ALA A 22 -5.64 -1.54 9.23
C ALA A 22 -4.50 -1.67 8.17
N ALA A 23 -4.75 -1.18 6.96
CA ALA A 23 -3.76 -0.94 5.92
C ALA A 23 -2.56 -0.05 6.34
N TYR A 24 -2.73 0.91 7.27
CA TYR A 24 -1.73 1.90 7.71
C TYR A 24 -0.53 1.30 8.45
N ALA A 25 -0.61 0.03 8.84
CA ALA A 25 0.42 -0.67 9.62
C ALA A 25 1.59 -1.25 8.80
N GLY A 26 1.53 -1.19 7.45
CA GLY A 26 2.42 -1.99 6.57
C GLY A 26 3.89 -1.53 6.44
N ALA A 27 4.24 -0.31 6.86
CA ALA A 27 5.59 0.24 6.70
C ALA A 27 6.16 0.69 8.05
N VAL A 28 6.52 -0.27 8.91
CA VAL A 28 7.05 0.04 10.23
C VAL A 28 8.50 0.52 10.11
N THR A 29 8.68 1.85 10.00
CA THR A 29 9.81 2.56 10.58
C THR A 29 9.95 2.20 12.06
N PRO A 30 11.16 2.19 12.64
CA PRO A 30 11.35 1.69 14.00
C PRO A 30 10.55 2.53 15.01
N VAL A 31 9.42 1.99 15.45
CA VAL A 31 8.62 2.54 16.55
C VAL A 31 9.44 2.47 17.82
N ALA A 32 9.45 3.54 18.62
CA ALA A 32 10.11 3.51 19.91
C ALA A 32 9.25 2.71 20.89
N TYR A 33 9.89 1.90 21.73
CA TYR A 33 9.17 1.13 22.75
C TYR A 33 9.28 1.81 24.10
N SER A 34 8.13 1.98 24.73
CA SER A 34 8.04 2.61 26.05
C SER A 34 7.34 1.69 27.03
N SER A 35 7.74 1.77 28.30
CA SER A 35 7.01 1.09 29.37
C SER A 35 5.60 1.64 29.43
N VAL A 36 4.61 0.75 29.48
CA VAL A 36 3.22 1.19 29.67
C VAL A 36 3.10 1.89 31.03
N ALA A 37 2.22 2.88 31.13
CA ALA A 37 2.03 3.64 32.36
C ALA A 37 1.70 2.69 33.53
N GLY A 38 2.56 2.68 34.55
CA GLY A 38 2.47 1.68 35.63
C GLY A 38 1.18 1.74 36.46
N ASN A 39 0.45 2.86 36.43
CA ASN A 39 -0.84 3.02 37.10
C ASN A 39 -2.04 2.59 36.24
N THR A 40 -1.84 2.20 34.98
CA THR A 40 -2.90 1.68 34.13
C THR A 40 -3.49 0.41 34.76
N LYS A 41 -4.82 0.32 34.78
CA LYS A 41 -5.51 -0.83 35.38
C LYS A 41 -5.60 -1.98 34.39
N LEU A 42 -5.19 -3.17 34.80
CA LEU A 42 -5.41 -4.42 34.08
C LEU A 42 -6.91 -4.64 33.83
N ALA A 43 -7.24 -5.04 32.61
CA ALA A 43 -8.60 -5.30 32.15
C ALA A 43 -8.56 -6.30 30.98
N ASN A 44 -9.68 -6.98 30.75
CA ASN A 44 -9.83 -7.87 29.59
C ASN A 44 -9.66 -7.09 28.28
N GLY A 45 -8.95 -7.68 27.32
CA GLY A 45 -8.67 -7.10 26.01
C GLY A 45 -7.44 -6.18 25.97
N MET A 46 -6.80 -5.91 27.11
CA MET A 46 -5.57 -5.11 27.14
C MET A 46 -4.43 -5.85 26.43
N LYS A 47 -3.76 -5.17 25.49
CA LYS A 47 -2.66 -5.70 24.69
C LYS A 47 -1.32 -5.03 25.04
N PHE A 48 -0.23 -5.80 25.05
CA PHE A 48 1.13 -5.29 25.26
C PHE A 48 2.19 -6.30 24.79
N TYR A 49 3.41 -5.82 24.60
CA TYR A 49 4.59 -6.67 24.50
C TYR A 49 5.17 -6.96 25.88
N LEU A 50 5.81 -8.12 26.04
CA LEU A 50 6.50 -8.49 27.27
C LEU A 50 8.02 -8.54 27.06
N LYS A 51 8.79 -8.06 28.03
CA LYS A 51 10.26 -8.15 28.08
C LYS A 51 10.69 -8.90 29.34
N ALA A 52 11.59 -9.87 29.21
CA ALA A 52 12.15 -10.62 30.33
C ALA A 52 13.07 -9.75 31.21
N GLY A 53 12.84 -9.76 32.51
CA GLY A 53 13.67 -9.13 33.53
C GLY A 53 14.93 -9.95 33.79
N GLY A 54 16.08 -9.28 33.93
CA GLY A 54 17.37 -9.90 34.24
C GLY A 54 18.43 -9.84 33.14
N VAL A 55 18.10 -9.40 31.91
CA VAL A 55 19.11 -9.16 30.87
C VAL A 55 19.61 -7.72 30.96
N THR A 56 20.77 -7.55 31.56
CA THR A 56 21.55 -6.31 31.45
C THR A 56 21.94 -6.14 29.98
N SER A 57 21.16 -5.35 29.24
CA SER A 57 21.33 -4.95 27.83
C SER A 57 20.69 -5.86 26.76
N GLY A 58 19.71 -5.30 26.02
CA GLY A 58 19.19 -5.83 24.77
C GLY A 58 17.69 -5.58 24.59
N ASP A 59 17.29 -4.96 23.49
CA ASP A 59 15.91 -4.54 23.13
C ASP A 59 14.99 -5.70 22.71
N ALA A 60 15.11 -6.86 23.36
CA ALA A 60 14.51 -8.09 22.88
C ALA A 60 13.20 -8.44 23.60
N PHE A 61 12.14 -8.67 22.83
CA PHE A 61 10.78 -8.96 23.27
C PHE A 61 10.50 -10.46 23.33
N ALA A 62 9.53 -10.85 24.16
CA ALA A 62 9.13 -12.23 24.31
C ALA A 62 8.41 -12.75 23.06
N THR A 63 8.75 -13.97 22.66
CA THR A 63 8.03 -14.74 21.63
C THR A 63 7.28 -15.91 22.28
N VAL A 64 6.45 -16.59 21.49
CA VAL A 64 5.71 -17.78 21.94
C VAL A 64 6.10 -19.01 21.12
N LYS A 65 6.02 -20.17 21.76
CA LYS A 65 6.22 -21.46 21.08
C LYS A 65 5.17 -22.49 21.50
N GLU A 66 4.88 -23.40 20.59
CA GLU A 66 4.05 -24.57 20.85
C GLU A 66 4.90 -25.71 21.43
N VAL A 67 4.41 -26.35 22.48
CA VAL A 67 5.06 -27.47 23.16
C VAL A 67 4.07 -28.64 23.30
N THR A 68 4.55 -29.85 23.05
CA THR A 68 3.76 -31.08 23.24
C THR A 68 3.99 -31.65 24.64
N LEU A 69 2.90 -32.00 25.33
CA LEU A 69 2.91 -32.56 26.69
C LEU A 69 3.23 -34.06 26.70
N SER A 70 3.39 -34.64 27.89
CA SER A 70 3.78 -36.06 28.09
C SER A 70 2.83 -37.10 27.51
N ASP A 71 1.59 -36.72 27.20
CA ASP A 71 0.58 -37.58 26.56
C ASP A 71 0.75 -37.71 25.03
N ASN A 72 1.73 -37.00 24.45
CA ASN A 72 2.02 -36.92 23.02
C ASN A 72 0.83 -36.49 22.14
N LYS A 73 -0.20 -35.87 22.71
CA LYS A 73 -1.42 -35.44 22.01
C LYS A 73 -1.76 -33.98 22.30
N THR A 74 -1.63 -33.58 23.55
CA THR A 74 -1.97 -32.24 24.00
C THR A 74 -0.82 -31.30 23.65
N LYS A 75 -1.18 -30.19 23.00
CA LYS A 75 -0.26 -29.12 22.64
C LYS A 75 -0.69 -27.84 23.30
N VAL A 76 0.27 -27.12 23.87
CA VAL A 76 0.03 -25.86 24.58
C VAL A 76 1.03 -24.80 24.13
N TRP A 77 0.66 -23.53 24.27
CA TRP A 77 1.53 -22.40 23.97
C TRP A 77 2.16 -21.89 25.26
N THR A 78 3.45 -21.55 25.20
CA THR A 78 4.23 -20.98 26.32
C THR A 78 5.10 -19.85 25.79
N ILE A 79 5.51 -18.96 26.69
CA ILE A 79 6.60 -18.01 26.42
C ILE A 79 7.84 -18.81 26.03
N ALA A 80 8.50 -18.41 24.95
CA ALA A 80 9.77 -18.97 24.52
C ALA A 80 10.92 -18.45 25.40
N GLY A 81 11.95 -19.27 25.62
CA GLY A 81 13.15 -18.83 26.35
C GLY A 81 14.08 -17.93 25.52
N GLU A 82 13.80 -17.78 24.23
CA GLU A 82 14.54 -16.94 23.29
C GLU A 82 13.81 -15.59 23.14
N THR A 83 14.55 -14.50 23.13
CA THR A 83 14.02 -13.14 22.95
C THR A 83 14.35 -12.62 21.56
N GLU A 84 13.46 -11.81 20.99
CA GLU A 84 13.54 -11.35 19.61
C GLU A 84 13.70 -9.83 19.55
N THR A 85 14.66 -9.35 18.75
CA THR A 85 14.92 -7.92 18.59
C THR A 85 14.06 -7.30 17.49
N ASP A 86 13.55 -8.13 16.57
CA ASP A 86 12.59 -7.73 15.55
C ASP A 86 11.16 -7.80 16.09
N ILE A 87 10.57 -6.64 16.42
CA ILE A 87 9.22 -6.57 16.98
C ILE A 87 8.15 -7.23 16.10
N ALA A 88 8.34 -7.26 14.77
CA ALA A 88 7.36 -7.84 13.86
C ALA A 88 7.22 -9.36 14.09
N LYS A 89 8.19 -9.96 14.80
CA LYS A 89 8.20 -11.35 15.23
C LYS A 89 7.92 -11.53 16.73
N ALA A 90 7.80 -10.44 17.49
CA ALA A 90 7.46 -10.48 18.90
C ALA A 90 5.98 -10.84 19.11
N ALA A 91 5.67 -11.47 20.25
CA ALA A 91 4.29 -11.80 20.57
C ALA A 91 3.57 -10.61 21.21
N VAL A 92 2.38 -10.28 20.69
CA VAL A 92 1.44 -9.36 21.34
C VAL A 92 0.58 -10.16 22.32
N PHE A 93 0.72 -9.86 23.61
CA PHE A 93 0.00 -10.54 24.68
C PHE A 93 -1.29 -9.78 25.00
N GLU A 94 -2.39 -10.51 25.10
CA GLU A 94 -3.69 -9.98 25.52
C GLU A 94 -4.08 -10.52 26.91
N VAL A 95 -4.57 -9.64 27.78
CA VAL A 95 -5.17 -10.03 29.07
C VAL A 95 -6.59 -10.54 28.85
N ALA A 96 -6.88 -11.74 29.34
CA ALA A 96 -8.20 -12.35 29.34
C ALA A 96 -8.57 -12.89 30.73
N ASP A 97 -9.85 -13.19 30.95
CA ASP A 97 -10.37 -13.81 32.17
C ASP A 97 -9.97 -13.07 33.47
N PHE A 98 -9.77 -11.75 33.38
CA PHE A 98 -9.38 -10.89 34.48
C PHE A 98 -10.49 -10.78 35.52
N GLN A 99 -10.16 -11.12 36.77
CA GLN A 99 -11.09 -11.11 37.88
C GLN A 99 -10.38 -10.89 39.22
N LYS A 100 -11.13 -10.35 40.19
CA LYS A 100 -10.66 -10.21 41.56
C LYS A 100 -10.98 -11.48 42.35
N VAL A 101 -9.96 -12.07 42.97
CA VAL A 101 -10.09 -13.28 43.82
C VAL A 101 -9.54 -12.96 45.21
N GLY A 102 -10.45 -12.74 46.16
CA GLY A 102 -10.09 -12.28 47.50
C GLY A 102 -9.38 -10.92 47.45
N GLN A 103 -8.14 -10.88 47.95
CA GLN A 103 -7.30 -9.68 47.98
C GLN A 103 -6.34 -9.56 46.77
N LYS A 104 -6.37 -10.53 45.85
CA LYS A 104 -5.50 -10.60 44.66
C LYS A 104 -6.35 -10.56 43.39
N TYR A 105 -5.68 -10.53 42.25
CA TYR A 105 -6.33 -10.55 40.93
C TYR A 105 -5.74 -11.69 40.10
N THR A 106 -6.60 -12.38 39.35
CA THR A 106 -6.21 -13.48 38.46
C THR A 106 -6.59 -13.19 37.02
N PHE A 107 -5.82 -13.70 36.07
CA PHE A 107 -6.06 -13.53 34.64
C PHE A 107 -5.34 -14.61 33.82
N THR A 108 -5.60 -14.65 32.52
CA THR A 108 -4.88 -15.45 31.52
C THR A 108 -4.25 -14.52 30.50
N LEU A 109 -3.06 -14.88 30.01
CA LEU A 109 -2.45 -14.25 28.85
C LEU A 109 -2.82 -15.04 27.58
N LYS A 110 -3.14 -14.34 26.49
CA LYS A 110 -3.39 -14.94 25.18
C LYS A 110 -2.48 -14.35 24.11
N VAL A 111 -2.16 -15.16 23.11
CA VAL A 111 -1.54 -14.74 21.83
C VAL A 111 -2.30 -15.44 20.72
N ASP A 112 -2.73 -14.70 19.70
CA ASP A 112 -3.58 -15.20 18.59
C ASP A 112 -4.81 -15.99 19.08
N GLY A 113 -5.46 -15.48 20.13
CA GLY A 113 -6.61 -16.11 20.78
C GLY A 113 -6.31 -17.38 21.60
N LYS A 114 -5.05 -17.85 21.62
CA LYS A 114 -4.64 -19.07 22.34
C LYS A 114 -4.07 -18.73 23.72
N PRO A 115 -4.47 -19.47 24.78
CA PRO A 115 -3.97 -19.23 26.14
C PRO A 115 -2.50 -19.63 26.28
N ILE A 116 -1.76 -18.83 27.04
CA ILE A 116 -0.37 -19.07 27.40
C ILE A 116 -0.30 -19.80 28.73
N TYR A 117 0.38 -20.94 28.72
CA TYR A 117 0.62 -21.78 29.89
C TYR A 117 2.02 -21.54 30.44
N LEU A 118 2.15 -21.55 31.77
CA LEU A 118 3.42 -21.47 32.48
C LEU A 118 3.49 -22.61 33.52
N GLY A 119 4.69 -23.14 33.73
CA GLY A 119 5.02 -24.06 34.83
C GLY A 119 5.66 -23.33 36.02
N THR A 120 6.15 -24.09 36.99
CA THR A 120 6.82 -23.55 38.20
C THR A 120 8.05 -22.70 37.92
N GLY A 121 8.78 -23.00 36.83
CA GLY A 121 9.93 -22.24 36.33
C GLY A 121 9.57 -21.13 35.35
N GLY A 122 8.30 -20.73 35.27
CA GLY A 122 7.85 -19.59 34.48
C GLY A 122 7.70 -19.83 32.98
N THR A 123 8.04 -21.03 32.48
CA THR A 123 7.81 -21.50 31.10
C THR A 123 7.39 -22.97 31.11
N VAL A 124 7.00 -23.52 29.96
CA VAL A 124 6.65 -24.95 29.79
C VAL A 124 7.72 -25.67 28.96
N SER A 125 8.28 -26.74 29.52
CA SER A 125 9.17 -27.67 28.83
C SER A 125 8.40 -28.78 28.12
N ALA A 126 9.00 -29.42 27.11
CA ALA A 126 8.40 -30.58 26.45
C ALA A 126 8.24 -31.77 27.41
N ASN A 127 7.23 -32.59 27.15
CA ASN A 127 6.96 -33.84 27.89
C ASN A 127 6.65 -33.66 29.39
N VAL A 128 6.11 -32.52 29.82
CA VAL A 128 5.60 -32.33 31.18
C VAL A 128 4.14 -32.75 31.32
N ASP A 129 3.68 -33.03 32.55
CA ASP A 129 2.28 -33.37 32.85
C ASP A 129 1.40 -32.11 32.84
N ALA A 130 0.17 -32.23 32.32
CA ALA A 130 -0.79 -31.12 32.29
C ALA A 130 -1.12 -30.57 33.69
N LYS A 131 -0.96 -31.36 34.75
CA LYS A 131 -1.19 -30.93 36.14
C LYS A 131 -0.12 -30.00 36.70
N THR A 132 1.04 -29.91 36.06
CA THR A 132 2.17 -29.07 36.52
C THR A 132 2.23 -27.72 35.83
N ILE A 133 1.22 -27.39 35.02
CA ILE A 133 1.14 -26.16 34.23
C ILE A 133 -0.23 -25.50 34.42
N THR A 134 -0.29 -24.19 34.21
CA THR A 134 -1.53 -23.42 34.31
C THR A 134 -1.51 -22.26 33.34
N SER A 135 -2.67 -21.84 32.87
CA SER A 135 -2.85 -20.58 32.13
C SER A 135 -3.35 -19.44 33.04
N THR A 136 -3.56 -19.72 34.33
CA THR A 136 -4.03 -18.72 35.29
C THR A 136 -2.85 -18.11 36.03
N MET A 137 -2.71 -16.80 35.92
CA MET A 137 -1.71 -15.98 36.61
C MET A 137 -2.36 -15.23 37.77
N ILE A 138 -1.56 -14.86 38.77
CA ILE A 138 -2.00 -14.06 39.91
C ILE A 138 -1.07 -12.88 40.16
N VAL A 139 -1.65 -11.72 40.49
CA VAL A 139 -0.95 -10.48 40.85
C VAL A 139 -1.57 -9.84 42.10
N ALA A 140 -0.79 -8.99 42.77
CA ALA A 140 -1.15 -8.37 44.04
C ALA A 140 -2.13 -7.19 43.90
N SER A 141 -2.11 -6.46 42.78
CA SER A 141 -3.01 -5.34 42.52
C SER A 141 -3.55 -5.37 41.08
N ASP A 142 -4.55 -4.54 40.78
CA ASP A 142 -5.14 -4.40 39.45
C ASP A 142 -4.29 -3.51 38.53
N LYS A 143 -3.04 -3.20 38.88
CA LYS A 143 -2.17 -2.30 38.11
C LYS A 143 -1.23 -3.07 37.20
N LEU A 144 -1.02 -2.54 36.00
CA LEU A 144 -0.15 -3.13 35.00
C LEU A 144 1.32 -3.24 35.45
N ALA A 145 1.79 -2.33 36.30
CA ALA A 145 3.14 -2.40 36.89
C ALA A 145 3.39 -3.70 37.69
N GLU A 146 2.34 -4.38 38.18
CA GLU A 146 2.48 -5.66 38.90
C GLU A 146 2.81 -6.82 37.96
N LEU A 147 2.69 -6.66 36.64
CA LEU A 147 3.16 -7.69 35.70
C LEU A 147 4.67 -7.95 35.82
N ALA A 148 5.42 -7.04 36.44
CA ALA A 148 6.81 -7.24 36.86
C ALA A 148 7.02 -8.51 37.70
N LYS A 149 5.96 -9.08 38.30
CA LYS A 149 6.02 -10.23 39.20
C LYS A 149 4.79 -11.14 39.03
N ILE A 150 4.57 -11.67 37.83
CA ILE A 150 3.47 -12.62 37.64
C ILE A 150 3.82 -13.98 38.23
N THR A 151 2.88 -14.57 38.96
CA THR A 151 3.00 -15.93 39.52
C THR A 151 1.96 -16.84 38.87
N PRO A 152 2.33 -18.01 38.32
CA PRO A 152 1.34 -19.00 37.90
C PRO A 152 0.63 -19.62 39.10
N VAL A 153 -0.70 -19.80 38.99
CA VAL A 153 -1.53 -20.44 40.02
C VAL A 153 -1.38 -21.97 39.92
N LEU A 154 -0.40 -22.50 40.65
CA LEU A 154 -0.07 -23.92 40.75
C LEU A 154 -0.05 -24.38 42.23
N ASP A 155 -0.31 -25.66 42.46
CA ASP A 155 -0.17 -26.28 43.78
C ASP A 155 1.31 -26.64 44.05
N GLY A 156 1.95 -25.99 45.04
CA GLY A 156 3.33 -26.26 45.47
C GLY A 156 4.07 -25.02 46.00
N ASP A 157 5.11 -25.21 46.83
CA ASP A 157 5.79 -24.11 47.54
C ASP A 157 6.91 -23.41 46.73
N ASP A 158 7.31 -23.97 45.57
CA ASP A 158 8.47 -23.50 44.77
C ASP A 158 8.06 -22.91 43.41
N VAL A 159 7.16 -21.92 43.39
CA VAL A 159 6.81 -21.19 42.16
C VAL A 159 7.71 -19.96 42.02
N THR A 160 8.45 -19.89 40.91
CA THR A 160 9.31 -18.72 40.61
C THR A 160 8.46 -17.59 40.05
N GLU A 161 8.60 -16.38 40.59
CA GLU A 161 8.03 -15.17 39.99
C GLU A 161 8.70 -14.93 38.64
N ASN A 162 7.90 -14.75 37.59
CA ASN A 162 8.43 -14.30 36.31
C ASN A 162 8.65 -12.80 36.37
N GLU A 163 9.90 -12.37 36.20
CA GLU A 163 10.22 -10.96 36.00
C GLU A 163 9.89 -10.60 34.55
N LEU A 164 8.74 -9.96 34.31
CA LEU A 164 8.30 -9.55 32.98
C LEU A 164 7.80 -8.11 33.02
N SER A 165 8.26 -7.24 32.12
CA SER A 165 7.77 -5.87 32.05
C SER A 165 6.93 -5.66 30.79
N ALA A 166 5.81 -4.96 30.93
CA ALA A 166 4.92 -4.63 29.83
C ALA A 166 5.42 -3.37 29.09
N TYR A 167 5.49 -3.48 27.77
CA TYR A 167 5.87 -2.41 26.86
C TYR A 167 4.79 -2.23 25.80
N THR A 168 4.74 -1.03 25.25
CA THR A 168 3.90 -0.68 24.11
C THR A 168 4.70 0.12 23.09
N THR A 169 4.10 0.32 21.94
CA THR A 169 4.60 1.17 20.86
C THR A 169 4.36 2.64 21.18
N SER A 170 5.33 3.48 20.83
CA SER A 170 5.26 4.93 20.93
C SER A 170 6.03 5.56 19.79
N GLU A 171 5.44 6.56 19.16
CA GLU A 171 6.06 7.26 18.03
C GLU A 171 5.93 8.76 18.25
N GLU A 172 7.06 9.47 18.21
CA GLU A 172 7.08 10.93 18.22
C GLU A 172 7.01 11.44 16.79
N TYR A 173 6.03 12.30 16.52
CA TYR A 173 5.78 12.82 15.18
C TYR A 173 6.55 14.12 14.98
N SER A 174 7.41 14.12 13.96
CA SER A 174 8.14 15.31 13.53
C SER A 174 7.26 16.27 12.73
N ALA A 175 7.78 17.46 12.43
CA ALA A 175 7.12 18.37 11.50
C ALA A 175 6.89 17.74 10.11
N GLU A 176 7.78 16.86 9.66
CA GLU A 176 7.63 16.17 8.38
C GLU A 176 6.44 15.21 8.44
N ASP A 177 6.38 14.35 9.47
CA ASP A 177 5.31 13.36 9.63
C ASP A 177 3.92 14.03 9.71
N LEU A 178 3.80 15.13 10.47
CA LEU A 178 2.55 15.87 10.60
C LEU A 178 2.14 16.58 9.31
N ASN A 179 3.09 17.17 8.59
CA ASN A 179 2.81 17.87 7.33
C ASN A 179 2.53 16.92 6.17
N ASP A 180 3.11 15.72 6.21
CA ASP A 180 2.91 14.68 5.21
C ASP A 180 1.53 14.01 5.34
N TYR A 181 0.93 14.03 6.54
CA TYR A 181 -0.41 13.48 6.81
C TYR A 181 -1.54 14.11 5.97
N ASN A 182 -1.46 15.39 5.64
CA ASN A 182 -2.52 16.08 4.87
C ASN A 182 -1.96 17.19 3.99
N LEU A 183 -2.40 17.23 2.73
CA LEU A 183 -1.93 18.18 1.71
C LEU A 183 -2.10 19.64 2.13
N ASN A 184 -3.22 19.96 2.79
CA ASN A 184 -3.62 21.33 3.10
C ASN A 184 -3.40 21.70 4.58
N GLY A 185 -2.54 20.95 5.27
CA GLY A 185 -2.29 21.09 6.69
C GLY A 185 -3.14 20.13 7.52
N PHE A 186 -2.55 19.62 8.59
CA PHE A 186 -3.20 18.68 9.50
C PHE A 186 -4.05 19.42 10.53
N THR A 187 -4.98 18.70 11.15
CA THR A 187 -5.79 19.21 12.26
C THR A 187 -5.82 18.20 13.39
N PHE A 188 -6.08 18.65 14.61
CA PHE A 188 -6.44 17.76 15.72
C PHE A 188 -7.86 18.00 16.16
N THR A 189 -8.57 16.90 16.36
CA THR A 189 -9.90 16.89 16.97
C THR A 189 -9.81 16.31 18.38
N PHE A 190 -10.78 16.69 19.21
CA PHE A 190 -10.87 16.20 20.57
C PHE A 190 -12.33 15.86 20.87
N GLU A 191 -12.55 14.77 21.59
CA GLU A 191 -13.89 14.38 21.99
C GLU A 191 -14.38 15.23 23.17
N ALA A 192 -15.60 15.74 23.04
CA ALA A 192 -16.30 16.34 24.17
C ALA A 192 -16.77 15.24 25.13
N LYS A 193 -16.90 15.57 26.43
CA LYS A 193 -17.57 14.66 27.36
C LYS A 193 -19.06 14.62 27.02
N GLU A 194 -19.69 13.48 27.32
CA GLU A 194 -21.11 13.29 27.04
C GLU A 194 -21.95 14.42 27.67
N GLY A 195 -22.83 15.01 26.87
CA GLY A 195 -23.73 16.09 27.29
C GLY A 195 -23.08 17.46 27.45
N THR A 196 -21.85 17.66 26.98
CA THR A 196 -21.17 18.97 26.97
C THR A 196 -20.70 19.36 25.58
N GLU A 197 -20.60 20.67 25.32
CA GLU A 197 -19.99 21.20 24.09
C GLU A 197 -18.48 21.39 24.27
N LEU A 198 -17.72 21.20 23.18
CA LEU A 198 -16.29 21.46 23.15
C LEU A 198 -16.03 22.97 22.99
N GLU A 199 -15.17 23.54 23.84
CA GLU A 199 -14.75 24.94 23.75
C GLU A 199 -13.24 25.04 23.55
N GLY A 200 -12.84 25.94 22.64
CA GLY A 200 -11.45 26.37 22.52
C GLY A 200 -10.52 25.47 21.72
N ASN A 201 -11.05 24.62 20.84
CA ASN A 201 -10.21 23.79 19.97
C ASN A 201 -9.55 24.61 18.85
N THR A 202 -8.45 25.28 19.15
CA THR A 202 -7.65 26.02 18.15
C THR A 202 -7.00 25.08 17.12
N PHE A 203 -6.77 23.80 17.47
CA PHE A 203 -6.19 22.80 16.57
C PHE A 203 -7.17 22.30 15.48
N ALA A 204 -8.44 22.72 15.53
CA ALA A 204 -9.39 22.44 14.45
C ALA A 204 -9.09 23.26 13.18
N ASN A 205 -8.31 24.33 13.27
CA ASN A 205 -7.82 25.04 12.10
C ASN A 205 -6.68 24.25 11.47
N PRO A 206 -6.59 24.15 10.13
CA PRO A 206 -5.47 23.51 9.46
C PRO A 206 -4.13 24.13 9.85
N MET A 207 -3.19 23.27 10.20
CA MET A 207 -1.89 23.61 10.76
C MET A 207 -0.75 23.21 9.83
N TYR A 208 0.30 24.02 9.82
CA TYR A 208 1.60 23.66 9.24
C TYR A 208 2.62 23.56 10.37
N ALA A 209 3.27 22.41 10.48
CA ALA A 209 4.28 22.13 11.47
C ALA A 209 5.65 22.61 11.00
N VAL A 210 6.45 23.16 11.90
CA VAL A 210 7.75 23.74 11.57
C VAL A 210 8.76 23.42 12.66
N ASN A 211 9.91 22.87 12.26
CA ASN A 211 11.03 22.69 13.17
C ASN A 211 11.91 23.94 13.18
N VAL A 212 12.14 24.50 14.38
CA VAL A 212 13.14 25.54 14.65
C VAL A 212 14.19 24.92 15.57
N GLY A 213 15.31 24.48 14.98
CA GLY A 213 16.23 23.60 15.68
C GLY A 213 15.55 22.27 16.02
N SER A 214 15.53 21.89 17.30
CA SER A 214 14.83 20.72 17.82
C SER A 214 13.39 20.99 18.27
N ASP A 215 12.96 22.25 18.26
CA ASP A 215 11.66 22.65 18.78
C ASP A 215 10.61 22.67 17.67
N LEU A 216 9.45 22.10 17.93
CA LEU A 216 8.31 22.06 17.01
C LEU A 216 7.35 23.22 17.26
N TYR A 217 6.98 23.91 16.19
CA TYR A 217 6.00 25.00 16.18
C TYR A 217 4.90 24.76 15.17
N PHE A 218 3.81 25.48 15.37
CA PHE A 218 2.53 25.25 14.72
C PHE A 218 2.02 26.57 14.13
N VAL A 219 1.98 26.66 12.80
CA VAL A 219 1.53 27.85 12.05
C VAL A 219 0.13 27.62 11.50
N ASP A 220 -0.82 28.47 11.86
CA ASP A 220 -2.20 28.44 11.38
C ASP A 220 -2.22 28.77 9.88
N VAL A 221 -2.61 27.79 9.06
CA VAL A 221 -2.60 27.88 7.59
C VAL A 221 -3.59 28.94 7.10
N ASN A 222 -4.79 28.95 7.70
CA ASN A 222 -5.88 29.83 7.27
C ASN A 222 -5.77 31.22 7.89
N GLY A 223 -5.17 31.33 9.08
CA GLY A 223 -4.94 32.60 9.75
C GLY A 223 -3.79 33.41 9.14
N SER A 224 -2.82 32.75 8.49
CA SER A 224 -1.60 33.37 7.95
C SER A 224 -1.79 33.93 6.54
N ASP A 225 -0.98 34.94 6.19
CA ASP A 225 -0.86 35.39 4.80
C ASP A 225 -0.26 34.28 3.91
N ALA A 226 -0.95 33.93 2.82
CA ALA A 226 -0.56 32.83 1.95
C ALA A 226 0.84 32.99 1.33
N LYS A 227 1.29 34.21 1.04
CA LYS A 227 2.64 34.44 0.49
C LYS A 227 3.71 34.25 1.56
N ALA A 228 3.46 34.74 2.78
CA ALA A 228 4.36 34.52 3.91
C ALA A 228 4.48 33.03 4.23
N LEU A 229 3.36 32.30 4.28
CA LEU A 229 3.34 30.86 4.51
C LEU A 229 4.08 30.10 3.41
N LYS A 230 3.85 30.44 2.13
CA LYS A 230 4.58 29.83 1.02
C LYS A 230 6.09 30.04 1.12
N ALA A 231 6.52 31.26 1.42
CA ALA A 231 7.94 31.58 1.60
C ALA A 231 8.57 30.81 2.78
N LEU A 232 7.80 30.55 3.84
CA LEU A 232 8.23 29.72 4.96
C LEU A 232 8.40 28.25 4.54
N LYS A 233 7.42 27.69 3.81
CA LYS A 233 7.42 26.29 3.32
C LYS A 233 8.59 25.99 2.39
N GLU A 234 8.99 26.95 1.56
CA GLU A 234 10.10 26.78 0.60
C GLU A 234 11.50 26.90 1.26
N LYS A 235 11.56 27.20 2.56
CA LYS A 235 12.82 27.41 3.27
C LYS A 235 13.43 26.08 3.73
N ALA A 236 14.67 25.82 3.32
CA ALA A 236 15.40 24.61 3.70
C ALA A 236 15.68 24.48 5.21
N SER A 237 15.74 25.59 5.94
CA SER A 237 15.91 25.60 7.39
C SER A 237 15.24 26.84 7.98
N VAL A 238 14.41 26.64 9.00
CA VAL A 238 13.64 27.70 9.64
C VAL A 238 14.28 28.07 10.98
N THR A 239 14.30 29.37 11.26
CA THR A 239 14.74 29.96 12.54
C THR A 239 13.57 30.65 13.23
N LEU A 240 13.71 30.97 14.51
CA LEU A 240 12.64 31.66 15.25
C LEU A 240 12.27 33.01 14.61
N SER A 241 13.24 33.76 14.10
CA SER A 241 13.00 35.04 13.42
C SER A 241 12.18 34.94 12.13
N ASP A 242 12.11 33.74 11.52
CA ASP A 242 11.22 33.52 10.38
C ASP A 242 9.76 33.39 10.82
N LEU A 243 9.53 32.79 11.99
CA LEU A 243 8.21 32.68 12.61
C LEU A 243 7.76 34.02 13.21
N GLU A 244 8.69 34.91 13.58
CA GLU A 244 8.42 36.27 14.09
C GLU A 244 7.87 37.25 13.02
N ASN A 245 7.45 36.74 11.87
CA ASN A 245 6.77 37.53 10.85
C ASN A 245 5.32 37.83 11.29
N SER A 246 4.98 39.12 11.41
CA SER A 246 3.63 39.57 11.81
C SER A 246 2.50 39.15 10.86
N LYS A 247 2.83 38.74 9.63
CA LYS A 247 1.87 38.18 8.67
C LYS A 247 1.61 36.68 8.85
N LEU A 248 2.43 36.00 9.64
CA LEU A 248 2.18 34.64 10.06
C LEU A 248 1.35 34.64 11.35
N LYS A 249 0.57 33.58 11.50
CA LYS A 249 -0.22 33.28 12.68
C LYS A 249 0.27 31.97 13.27
N VAL A 250 0.68 31.99 14.53
CA VAL A 250 1.31 30.85 15.18
C VAL A 250 0.53 30.49 16.45
N LEU A 251 0.41 29.19 16.70
CA LEU A 251 -0.15 28.68 17.95
C LEU A 251 0.78 29.02 19.11
N ALA A 252 0.19 29.61 20.13
CA ALA A 252 0.84 29.99 21.37
C ALA A 252 0.01 29.51 22.55
N LEU A 253 0.68 29.32 23.68
CA LEU A 253 0.01 29.07 24.95
C LEU A 253 0.01 30.37 25.74
N ASN A 254 -1.16 30.90 26.10
CA ASN A 254 -1.19 32.09 26.96
C ASN A 254 -1.26 31.65 28.43
N SER A 255 -0.12 31.56 29.09
CA SER A 255 -0.05 31.17 30.51
C SER A 255 -0.62 32.23 31.47
N ASP A 256 -0.93 33.43 31.00
CA ASP A 256 -1.61 34.48 31.78
C ASP A 256 -3.15 34.42 31.63
N SER A 257 -3.66 33.64 30.67
CA SER A 257 -5.10 33.52 30.39
C SER A 257 -5.60 32.09 30.60
N LYS A 258 -6.45 31.91 31.61
CA LYS A 258 -7.10 30.64 31.94
C LYS A 258 -8.59 30.62 31.58
N TYR A 259 -9.15 29.43 31.43
CA TYR A 259 -10.60 29.25 31.44
C TYR A 259 -11.15 29.49 32.86
N GLY A 260 -12.33 30.12 32.93
CA GLY A 260 -13.07 30.28 34.18
C GLY A 260 -13.74 28.96 34.57
N THR A 261 -12.97 28.03 35.13
CA THR A 261 -13.48 26.73 35.57
C THR A 261 -14.11 26.83 36.96
N SER A 262 -15.06 25.95 37.28
CA SER A 262 -15.57 25.87 38.65
C SER A 262 -14.49 25.31 39.60
N GLY A 263 -14.02 26.15 40.52
CA GLY A 263 -12.91 25.87 41.46
C GLY A 263 -11.56 26.40 40.96
N GLU A 264 -10.69 26.82 41.89
CA GLU A 264 -9.33 27.27 41.56
C GLU A 264 -8.49 26.11 41.02
N LYS A 265 -8.01 26.24 39.77
CA LYS A 265 -7.12 25.28 39.12
C LYS A 265 -5.75 25.91 38.85
N LYS A 266 -4.70 25.13 39.10
CA LYS A 266 -3.31 25.55 38.85
C LYS A 266 -3.00 25.65 37.35
N THR A 267 -3.68 24.87 36.51
CA THR A 267 -3.57 24.85 35.03
C THR A 267 -4.84 25.44 34.38
N ALA A 268 -5.27 24.95 33.21
CA ALA A 268 -6.38 25.47 32.40
C ALA A 268 -6.06 26.68 31.50
N TYR A 269 -4.82 26.79 31.01
CA TYR A 269 -4.41 27.86 30.09
C TYR A 269 -5.01 27.70 28.70
N LYS A 270 -5.39 28.81 28.07
CA LYS A 270 -5.94 28.83 26.71
C LYS A 270 -4.84 28.66 25.67
N ILE A 271 -5.10 27.82 24.67
CA ILE A 271 -4.31 27.74 23.44
C ILE A 271 -4.89 28.75 22.44
N LEU A 272 -4.06 29.63 21.90
CA LEU A 272 -4.48 30.73 21.04
C LEU A 272 -3.66 30.76 19.76
N THR A 273 -4.18 31.44 18.75
CA THR A 273 -3.41 31.85 17.57
C THR A 273 -3.02 33.33 17.72
N ILE A 274 -1.72 33.63 17.71
CA ILE A 274 -1.18 35.00 17.81
C ILE A 274 -0.45 35.39 16.53
N ALA A 275 -0.19 36.70 16.32
CA ALA A 275 0.71 37.13 15.26
C ALA A 275 2.14 36.68 15.56
N GLY A 276 2.89 36.25 14.54
CA GLY A 276 4.21 35.67 14.70
C GLY A 276 5.19 36.58 15.46
N ASP A 277 5.14 37.89 15.20
CA ASP A 277 5.95 38.90 15.90
C ASP A 277 5.68 38.98 17.41
N LYS A 278 4.57 38.42 17.89
CA LYS A 278 4.21 38.39 19.32
C LYS A 278 4.80 37.22 20.09
N ILE A 279 5.45 36.27 19.42
CA ILE A 279 6.15 35.14 20.08
C ILE A 279 7.38 35.66 20.84
N GLY A 280 8.20 36.50 20.20
CA GLY A 280 9.39 37.08 20.81
C GLY A 280 9.11 38.16 21.86
N ASP A 281 7.93 38.79 21.80
CA ASP A 281 7.52 39.86 22.72
C ASP A 281 7.27 39.37 24.15
N ASP A 282 6.83 38.12 24.31
CA ASP A 282 6.52 37.52 25.61
C ASP A 282 6.88 36.03 25.62
N LYS A 283 7.83 35.67 26.50
CA LYS A 283 8.31 34.29 26.68
C LYS A 283 7.24 33.33 27.19
N ASN A 284 6.11 33.85 27.67
CA ASN A 284 4.95 33.04 28.02
C ASN A 284 4.20 32.54 26.77
N ASN A 285 4.33 33.19 25.62
CA ASN A 285 3.68 32.78 24.37
C ASN A 285 4.50 31.77 23.56
N ASP A 286 5.82 31.69 23.81
CA ASP A 286 6.76 30.78 23.14
C ASP A 286 6.49 29.32 23.52
N ALA A 287 5.48 28.73 22.88
CA ALA A 287 5.03 27.36 23.09
C ALA A 287 5.68 26.41 22.09
N LYS A 288 6.50 25.51 22.64
CA LYS A 288 7.19 24.45 21.90
C LYS A 288 6.42 23.16 22.07
N PHE A 289 6.04 22.53 20.97
CA PHE A 289 5.16 21.37 20.98
C PHE A 289 5.96 20.06 20.91
N THR A 290 5.38 18.99 21.42
CA THR A 290 5.72 17.61 21.04
C THR A 290 4.44 16.86 20.79
N VAL A 291 4.42 16.00 19.77
CA VAL A 291 3.28 15.16 19.44
C VAL A 291 3.75 13.72 19.48
N THR A 292 3.08 12.90 20.28
CA THR A 292 3.43 11.50 20.44
C THR A 292 2.18 10.64 20.32
N GLU A 293 2.20 9.69 19.41
CA GLU A 293 1.24 8.59 19.43
C GLU A 293 1.74 7.55 20.43
N PHE A 294 1.02 7.38 21.53
CA PHE A 294 1.45 6.50 22.63
C PHE A 294 0.44 5.39 22.83
N ASP A 295 0.95 4.18 23.02
CA ASP A 295 0.17 2.98 23.25
C ASP A 295 -0.71 2.59 22.07
N GLN A 296 -0.12 2.50 20.86
CA GLN A 296 -0.85 2.19 19.62
C GLN A 296 -1.58 0.83 19.70
N LEU A 297 -1.11 -0.11 20.53
CA LEU A 297 -1.80 -1.38 20.75
C LEU A 297 -3.17 -1.25 21.41
N ALA A 298 -3.38 -0.20 22.22
CA ALA A 298 -4.61 0.02 22.96
C ALA A 298 -5.39 1.25 22.45
N ASN A 299 -4.70 2.24 21.90
CA ASN A 299 -5.25 3.54 21.52
C ASN A 299 -4.65 4.03 20.19
N GLU A 300 -4.67 3.19 19.16
CA GLU A 300 -4.25 3.57 17.81
C GLU A 300 -4.95 4.86 17.36
N GLY A 301 -4.18 5.79 16.81
CA GLY A 301 -4.68 7.09 16.36
C GLY A 301 -4.96 8.12 17.45
N GLU A 302 -4.66 7.82 18.72
CA GLU A 302 -4.71 8.80 19.81
C GLU A 302 -3.34 9.43 20.10
N PHE A 303 -3.30 10.76 20.08
CA PHE A 303 -2.09 11.56 20.21
C PHE A 303 -2.04 12.31 21.54
N GLU A 304 -0.89 12.22 22.19
CA GLU A 304 -0.49 13.04 23.31
C GLU A 304 0.22 14.29 22.78
N ILE A 305 -0.35 15.46 23.09
CA ILE A 305 0.24 16.75 22.72
C ILE A 305 0.75 17.41 24.00
N LYS A 306 2.03 17.78 24.01
CA LYS A 306 2.64 18.55 25.10
C LYS A 306 3.09 19.91 24.58
N ALA A 307 2.88 20.95 25.38
CA ALA A 307 3.42 22.27 25.14
C ALA A 307 4.38 22.65 26.26
N THR A 308 5.58 23.12 25.88
CA THR A 308 6.61 23.60 26.80
C THR A 308 6.78 25.09 26.62
N VAL A 309 6.62 25.84 27.71
CA VAL A 309 6.75 27.29 27.77
C VAL A 309 7.64 27.66 28.94
N SER A 310 8.67 28.47 28.71
CA SER A 310 9.59 28.93 29.76
C SER A 310 10.13 27.80 30.66
N GLY A 311 10.38 26.62 30.07
CA GLY A 311 10.91 25.43 30.76
C GLY A 311 9.87 24.60 31.52
N THR A 312 8.59 24.98 31.49
CA THR A 312 7.49 24.19 32.09
C THR A 312 6.68 23.51 31.00
N SER A 313 6.48 22.20 31.13
CA SER A 313 5.68 21.40 30.19
C SER A 313 4.28 21.13 30.72
N TYR A 314 3.29 21.21 29.82
CA TYR A 314 1.90 20.92 30.09
C TYR A 314 1.35 19.94 29.06
N GLN A 315 0.49 19.03 29.51
CA GLN A 315 -0.25 18.13 28.62
C GLN A 315 -1.48 18.86 28.08
N ILE A 316 -1.79 18.69 26.81
CA ILE A 316 -2.95 19.29 26.14
C ILE A 316 -3.98 18.20 25.85
N GLY A 317 -5.23 18.47 26.20
CA GLY A 317 -6.35 17.61 25.87
C GLY A 317 -7.69 18.23 26.20
N ALA A 318 -8.76 17.51 25.87
CA ALA A 318 -10.12 17.91 26.20
C ALA A 318 -10.51 17.42 27.58
N ILE A 319 -10.90 18.33 28.48
CA ILE A 319 -11.27 17.98 29.85
C ILE A 319 -12.48 18.76 30.33
N ARG A 320 -13.32 18.04 31.08
CA ARG A 320 -14.34 18.61 31.95
C ARG A 320 -13.83 18.52 33.38
N PHE A 321 -13.42 19.64 33.97
CA PHE A 321 -12.72 19.63 35.27
C PHE A 321 -13.60 19.19 36.44
N THR A 322 -14.90 19.49 36.37
CA THR A 322 -15.88 19.11 37.37
C THR A 322 -17.19 18.70 36.71
N THR A 323 -18.02 17.94 37.43
CA THR A 323 -19.38 17.59 36.97
C THR A 323 -20.33 18.80 36.92
N SER A 324 -19.96 19.95 37.50
CA SER A 324 -20.73 21.19 37.39
C SER A 324 -20.37 22.02 36.16
N ASP A 325 -19.20 21.80 35.55
CA ASP A 325 -18.84 22.50 34.31
C ASP A 325 -19.80 22.08 33.19
N THR A 326 -20.33 23.04 32.44
CA THR A 326 -21.28 22.82 31.35
C THR A 326 -20.61 22.53 30.00
N LYS A 327 -19.27 22.62 29.96
CA LYS A 327 -18.45 22.52 28.76
C LYS A 327 -17.24 21.63 28.99
N THR A 328 -16.72 21.09 27.90
CA THR A 328 -15.39 20.45 27.83
C THR A 328 -14.42 21.43 27.19
N TYR A 329 -13.31 21.70 27.84
CA TYR A 329 -12.31 22.67 27.36
C TYR A 329 -11.13 21.93 26.74
N VAL A 330 -10.71 22.35 25.54
CA VAL A 330 -9.37 21.99 25.03
C VAL A 330 -8.37 22.92 25.67
N THR A 331 -7.52 22.36 26.53
CA THR A 331 -6.72 23.14 27.46
C THR A 331 -5.51 22.35 27.97
N THR A 332 -4.66 23.03 28.71
CA THR A 332 -3.54 22.42 29.43
C THR A 332 -3.91 21.82 30.79
N VAL A 333 -3.29 20.69 31.12
CA VAL A 333 -3.23 20.05 32.45
C VAL A 333 -1.79 19.73 32.83
N ASP A 334 -1.53 19.41 34.09
CA ASP A 334 -0.22 18.92 34.51
C ASP A 334 -0.09 17.40 34.24
N GLU A 335 1.11 16.86 34.40
CA GLU A 335 1.38 15.45 34.16
C GLU A 335 0.54 14.51 35.05
N ALA A 336 0.17 14.96 36.26
CA ALA A 336 -0.62 14.15 37.19
C ALA A 336 -2.09 13.99 36.75
N ASP A 337 -2.60 14.96 35.99
CA ASP A 337 -3.97 14.96 35.46
C ASP A 337 -4.08 14.46 34.01
N LYS A 338 -2.97 14.08 33.38
CA LYS A 338 -2.91 13.56 32.00
C LYS A 338 -3.94 12.45 31.72
N ALA A 339 -4.12 11.50 32.64
CA ALA A 339 -5.05 10.39 32.45
C ALA A 339 -6.55 10.78 32.46
N LYS A 340 -6.88 12.06 32.72
CA LYS A 340 -8.26 12.56 32.80
C LYS A 340 -8.73 13.27 31.52
N ILE A 341 -7.80 13.59 30.63
CA ILE A 341 -8.10 14.29 29.38
C ILE A 341 -8.53 13.28 28.31
N ALA A 342 -9.43 13.68 27.42
CA ALA A 342 -9.55 13.03 26.13
C ALA A 342 -8.39 13.51 25.24
N LYS A 343 -7.68 12.54 24.66
CA LYS A 343 -6.50 12.78 23.81
C LYS A 343 -6.92 13.36 22.46
N ALA A 344 -5.93 13.87 21.72
CA ALA A 344 -6.16 14.35 20.36
C ALA A 344 -6.29 13.17 19.40
N THR A 345 -7.07 13.35 18.35
CA THR A 345 -7.02 12.48 17.15
C THR A 345 -6.73 13.36 15.94
N LEU A 346 -5.98 12.84 14.97
CA LEU A 346 -5.80 13.56 13.71
C LEU A 346 -7.16 13.68 13.00
N GLY A 347 -7.39 14.85 12.39
CA GLY A 347 -8.58 15.08 11.58
C GLY A 347 -8.57 14.28 10.28
N THR A 348 -9.60 14.45 9.44
CA THR A 348 -9.74 13.69 8.19
C THR A 348 -8.53 13.85 7.27
N ASN A 349 -8.04 12.74 6.73
CA ASN A 349 -6.99 12.71 5.71
C ASN A 349 -7.53 13.24 4.37
N SER A 350 -6.74 14.05 3.67
CA SER A 350 -7.09 14.57 2.33
C SER A 350 -6.83 13.58 1.20
N TYR A 351 -6.03 12.55 1.45
CA TYR A 351 -5.69 11.52 0.48
C TYR A 351 -6.76 10.42 0.44
N LEU A 352 -6.72 9.61 -0.62
CA LEU A 352 -7.67 8.52 -0.82
C LEU A 352 -7.39 7.31 0.07
N ASP A 353 -8.47 6.73 0.60
CA ASP A 353 -8.43 5.44 1.30
C ASP A 353 -8.02 4.28 0.38
N ALA A 354 -7.34 3.29 0.96
CA ALA A 354 -6.88 2.08 0.26
C ALA A 354 -8.01 1.40 -0.55
N SER A 355 -9.22 1.37 0.03
CA SER A 355 -10.42 0.74 -0.54
C SER A 355 -10.91 1.37 -1.85
N VAL A 356 -10.42 2.57 -2.21
CA VAL A 356 -10.74 3.19 -3.50
C VAL A 356 -10.22 2.33 -4.65
N LEU A 357 -8.97 1.84 -4.54
CA LEU A 357 -8.32 1.06 -5.60
C LEU A 357 -8.06 -0.40 -5.21
N LEU A 358 -7.95 -0.76 -3.93
CA LEU A 358 -7.88 -2.16 -3.51
C LEU A 358 -9.29 -2.77 -3.44
N LYS A 359 -9.41 -4.06 -3.78
CA LYS A 359 -10.65 -4.83 -3.69
C LYS A 359 -10.51 -5.90 -2.62
N GLU A 360 -11.63 -6.28 -2.03
CA GLU A 360 -11.71 -7.39 -1.08
C GLU A 360 -11.39 -8.70 -1.80
N ASP A 361 -10.37 -9.43 -1.31
CA ASP A 361 -9.92 -10.74 -1.80
C ASP A 361 -9.71 -10.85 -3.33
N ALA A 362 -9.45 -9.73 -4.00
CA ALA A 362 -9.38 -9.68 -5.46
C ALA A 362 -8.36 -8.66 -5.97
N MET A 363 -7.72 -9.02 -7.09
CA MET A 363 -6.88 -8.10 -7.85
C MET A 363 -7.73 -6.98 -8.47
N ASN A 364 -7.23 -5.74 -8.43
CA ASN A 364 -7.75 -4.66 -9.27
C ASN A 364 -6.76 -4.33 -10.38
N VAL A 365 -7.24 -4.40 -11.63
CA VAL A 365 -6.49 -3.95 -12.80
C VAL A 365 -7.26 -2.80 -13.43
N VAL A 366 -6.54 -1.72 -13.73
CA VAL A 366 -7.13 -0.46 -14.19
C VAL A 366 -6.47 0.06 -15.45
N ASN A 367 -7.23 0.78 -16.27
CA ASN A 367 -6.67 1.77 -17.18
C ASN A 367 -6.73 3.16 -16.53
N ILE A 368 -5.70 3.98 -16.76
CA ILE A 368 -5.60 5.33 -16.20
C ILE A 368 -5.97 6.34 -17.29
N TYR A 369 -7.04 7.09 -17.06
CA TYR A 369 -7.59 8.08 -18.00
C TYR A 369 -7.42 9.49 -17.46
N PHE A 370 -6.84 10.40 -18.24
CA PHE A 370 -6.65 11.79 -17.84
C PHE A 370 -7.91 12.64 -18.05
N THR A 371 -8.34 13.31 -16.98
CA THR A 371 -9.53 14.19 -16.90
C THR A 371 -9.21 15.66 -16.65
N SER A 372 -7.93 16.04 -16.75
CA SER A 372 -7.47 17.42 -16.56
C SER A 372 -8.33 18.40 -17.38
N ASN A 373 -8.90 19.45 -16.79
CA ASN A 373 -9.77 20.38 -17.53
C ASN A 373 -8.98 21.45 -18.32
N GLU A 374 -7.71 21.66 -17.97
CA GLU A 374 -6.84 22.62 -18.63
C GLU A 374 -6.16 21.96 -19.83
N LYS A 375 -6.35 22.54 -21.02
CA LYS A 375 -5.44 22.29 -22.13
C LYS A 375 -4.07 22.79 -21.68
N SER A 376 -3.07 21.91 -21.61
CA SER A 376 -1.68 22.32 -21.41
C SER A 376 -1.38 23.51 -22.33
N TRP A 377 -0.85 24.62 -21.81
CA TRP A 377 -0.73 25.85 -22.59
C TRP A 377 0.34 25.62 -23.68
N ASN A 378 0.01 25.88 -24.96
CA ASN A 378 0.85 25.83 -26.18
C ASN A 378 0.68 24.57 -27.06
N ASP A 379 -0.29 24.60 -27.99
CA ASP A 379 -0.55 23.56 -29.01
C ASP A 379 0.56 23.54 -30.06
N GLU A 380 1.80 23.27 -29.64
CA GLU A 380 2.93 23.11 -30.55
C GLU A 380 2.88 21.74 -31.25
N GLU A 381 3.14 21.74 -32.55
CA GLU A 381 3.18 20.55 -33.40
C GLU A 381 4.26 19.59 -32.90
N GLY A 382 3.86 18.38 -32.44
CA GLY A 382 4.74 17.40 -31.82
C GLY A 382 4.55 17.18 -30.30
N ALA A 383 3.68 17.96 -29.64
CA ALA A 383 3.38 17.77 -28.21
C ALA A 383 2.35 16.64 -27.97
N GLN A 384 2.78 15.56 -27.28
CA GLN A 384 1.84 14.58 -26.72
C GLN A 384 1.21 15.17 -25.44
N ARG A 385 0.00 15.70 -25.55
CA ARG A 385 -0.77 16.21 -24.40
C ARG A 385 -1.62 15.10 -23.77
N GLU A 386 -1.71 15.04 -22.46
CA GLU A 386 -2.47 13.99 -21.75
C GLU A 386 -3.99 14.14 -21.79
N TYR A 387 -4.51 15.34 -22.08
CA TYR A 387 -5.94 15.64 -22.01
C TYR A 387 -6.82 14.66 -22.81
N HIS A 388 -7.78 14.02 -22.12
CA HIS A 388 -8.70 13.01 -22.67
C HIS A 388 -8.01 11.81 -23.32
N LYS A 389 -6.86 11.41 -22.77
CA LYS A 389 -6.09 10.25 -23.21
C LYS A 389 -5.88 9.24 -22.09
N TYR A 390 -5.34 8.09 -22.46
CA TYR A 390 -5.01 7.01 -21.56
C TYR A 390 -3.49 6.90 -21.41
N LEU A 391 -3.06 6.59 -20.19
CA LEU A 391 -1.66 6.34 -19.89
C LEU A 391 -1.28 4.92 -20.31
N VAL A 392 -0.28 4.81 -21.16
CA VAL A 392 0.22 3.54 -21.71
C VAL A 392 1.73 3.48 -21.49
N ALA A 393 2.23 2.31 -21.08
CA ALA A 393 3.66 2.05 -21.05
C ALA A 393 4.20 2.02 -22.49
N ASP A 394 5.24 2.81 -22.76
CA ASP A 394 5.99 2.66 -24.00
C ASP A 394 6.78 1.34 -23.89
N GLY A 395 6.62 0.42 -24.85
CA GLY A 395 7.33 -0.86 -24.87
C GLY A 395 8.86 -0.69 -24.97
N SER A 396 9.34 0.52 -25.28
CA SER A 396 10.74 0.89 -25.09
C SER A 396 11.06 1.09 -23.60
N SER A 397 12.23 0.63 -23.14
CA SER A 397 12.57 0.49 -21.73
C SER A 397 12.66 1.78 -20.88
N ALA A 398 12.06 2.92 -21.27
CA ALA A 398 12.17 4.18 -20.52
C ALA A 398 10.94 5.14 -20.54
N GLY A 399 9.81 4.84 -21.19
CA GLY A 399 8.76 5.85 -21.41
C GLY A 399 7.35 5.49 -20.94
N LEU A 400 6.58 6.51 -20.56
CA LEU A 400 5.11 6.48 -20.59
C LEU A 400 4.62 7.37 -21.73
N VAL A 401 3.51 7.02 -22.35
CA VAL A 401 2.86 7.83 -23.39
C VAL A 401 1.39 8.03 -23.09
N ALA A 402 0.84 9.15 -23.53
CA ALA A 402 -0.58 9.43 -23.45
C ALA A 402 -1.23 9.26 -24.83
N LEU A 403 -2.09 8.24 -24.96
CA LEU A 403 -2.71 7.85 -26.22
C LEU A 403 -4.22 8.08 -26.22
N ALA A 404 -4.74 8.61 -27.33
CA ALA A 404 -6.19 8.79 -27.47
C ALA A 404 -6.90 7.43 -27.52
N GLN A 405 -8.16 7.38 -27.07
CA GLN A 405 -8.96 6.15 -26.96
C GLN A 405 -8.90 5.26 -28.21
N ASN A 406 -8.97 5.83 -29.41
CA ASN A 406 -8.96 5.09 -30.68
C ASN A 406 -7.58 4.51 -31.06
N HIS A 407 -6.56 4.76 -30.25
CA HIS A 407 -5.21 4.20 -30.39
C HIS A 407 -4.83 3.31 -29.21
N VAL A 408 -5.79 2.96 -28.34
CA VAL A 408 -5.58 2.12 -27.16
C VAL A 408 -6.57 0.96 -27.17
N ASP A 409 -6.04 -0.25 -27.19
CA ASP A 409 -6.75 -1.45 -26.79
C ASP A 409 -6.64 -1.60 -25.28
N PHE A 410 -7.76 -1.46 -24.58
CA PHE A 410 -7.82 -1.55 -23.13
C PHE A 410 -7.47 -2.94 -22.58
N THR A 411 -7.49 -3.96 -23.44
CA THR A 411 -7.06 -5.31 -23.11
C THR A 411 -5.54 -5.52 -23.24
N SER A 412 -4.81 -4.54 -23.81
CA SER A 412 -3.35 -4.62 -23.93
C SER A 412 -2.66 -4.39 -22.58
N PRO A 413 -1.82 -5.31 -22.05
CA PRO A 413 -1.07 -5.16 -20.81
C PRO A 413 -0.17 -3.91 -20.73
N LEU A 414 0.21 -3.29 -21.85
CA LEU A 414 0.84 -1.96 -21.86
C LEU A 414 -0.08 -0.83 -21.34
N ALA A 415 -1.40 -0.97 -21.50
CA ALA A 415 -2.40 -0.04 -20.98
C ALA A 415 -3.00 -0.49 -19.63
N GLN A 416 -2.67 -1.70 -19.17
CA GLN A 416 -3.19 -2.28 -17.92
C GLN A 416 -2.21 -2.03 -16.76
N TRP A 417 -2.76 -1.53 -15.67
CA TRP A 417 -2.03 -1.22 -14.45
C TRP A 417 -2.63 -2.04 -13.30
N ILE A 418 -1.82 -2.95 -12.75
CA ILE A 418 -2.18 -3.73 -11.56
C ILE A 418 -1.98 -2.81 -10.36
N VAL A 419 -2.98 -2.67 -9.51
CA VAL A 419 -2.79 -2.03 -8.20
C VAL A 419 -2.00 -3.01 -7.33
N SER A 420 -0.69 -2.77 -7.22
CA SER A 420 0.26 -3.77 -6.74
C SER A 420 0.66 -3.60 -5.29
N ASP A 421 0.54 -2.39 -4.76
CA ASP A 421 0.86 -2.10 -3.36
C ASP A 421 0.11 -0.85 -2.88
N PHE A 422 0.01 -0.72 -1.56
CA PHE A 422 -0.40 0.49 -0.87
C PHE A 422 0.52 0.67 0.34
N ASP A 423 1.15 1.83 0.48
CA ASP A 423 2.15 2.09 1.54
C ASP A 423 1.58 2.14 2.97
N GLY A 424 0.29 1.82 3.08
CA GLY A 424 -0.52 1.95 4.26
C GLY A 424 -1.00 3.36 4.53
N LYS A 425 -0.32 4.39 4.01
CA LYS A 425 -0.58 5.77 4.34
C LYS A 425 -1.53 6.44 3.36
N TYR A 426 -1.10 6.55 2.10
CA TYR A 426 -1.81 7.29 1.06
C TYR A 426 -1.24 7.08 -0.36
N THR A 427 -0.17 6.29 -0.52
CA THR A 427 0.46 6.05 -1.83
C THR A 427 0.02 4.70 -2.38
N PHE A 428 -0.54 4.72 -3.58
CA PHE A 428 -0.77 3.51 -4.38
C PHE A 428 0.41 3.25 -5.29
N THR A 429 0.90 2.01 -5.31
CA THR A 429 1.83 1.55 -6.34
C THR A 429 1.04 0.80 -7.41
N LEU A 430 1.20 1.21 -8.66
CA LEU A 430 0.62 0.52 -9.80
C LEU A 430 1.73 -0.09 -10.65
N THR A 431 1.67 -1.39 -10.89
CA THR A 431 2.62 -2.11 -11.75
C THR A 431 2.03 -2.28 -13.14
N ASN A 432 2.75 -1.82 -14.17
CA ASN A 432 2.34 -2.11 -15.54
C ASN A 432 2.50 -3.61 -15.81
N ARG A 433 1.45 -4.22 -16.35
CA ARG A 433 1.34 -5.67 -16.45
C ARG A 433 2.27 -6.34 -17.45
N GLU A 434 2.78 -5.61 -18.44
CA GLU A 434 3.75 -6.13 -19.43
C GLU A 434 5.20 -5.84 -19.07
N THR A 435 5.47 -4.61 -18.63
CA THR A 435 6.85 -4.14 -18.40
C THR A 435 7.35 -4.43 -16.98
N GLY A 436 6.46 -4.79 -16.05
CA GLY A 436 6.77 -5.01 -14.63
C GLY A 436 7.22 -3.74 -13.89
N LYS A 437 7.15 -2.57 -14.53
CA LYS A 437 7.58 -1.30 -13.94
C LYS A 437 6.46 -0.63 -13.17
N THR A 438 6.85 0.07 -12.10
CA THR A 438 5.92 0.68 -11.16
C THR A 438 5.67 2.17 -11.43
N LEU A 439 4.50 2.63 -11.02
CA LEU A 439 4.06 4.01 -10.96
C LEU A 439 3.45 4.24 -9.57
N GLY A 440 4.15 4.99 -8.71
CA GLY A 440 3.66 5.35 -7.38
C GLY A 440 2.87 6.66 -7.43
N LEU A 441 1.60 6.66 -7.00
CA LEU A 441 0.70 7.80 -7.03
C LEU A 441 0.17 8.15 -5.63
N ARG A 442 0.31 9.42 -5.25
CA ARG A 442 -0.45 10.03 -4.15
C ARG A 442 -1.67 10.72 -4.75
N LEU A 443 -2.85 10.40 -4.24
CA LEU A 443 -4.12 10.81 -4.85
C LEU A 443 -5.00 11.56 -3.85
N ALA A 444 -5.72 12.56 -4.34
CA ALA A 444 -6.77 13.27 -3.61
C ALA A 444 -8.04 13.38 -4.47
N GLU A 445 -9.20 13.59 -3.86
CA GLU A 445 -10.44 13.85 -4.62
C GLU A 445 -10.36 15.17 -5.39
N ASP A 446 -10.73 15.18 -6.68
CA ASP A 446 -10.76 16.41 -7.50
C ASP A 446 -12.12 17.15 -7.48
N GLY A 447 -13.04 16.68 -6.63
CA GLY A 447 -14.42 17.17 -6.53
C GLY A 447 -15.36 16.71 -7.65
N LYS A 448 -14.90 15.87 -8.60
CA LYS A 448 -15.73 15.23 -9.62
C LYS A 448 -15.95 13.76 -9.27
N GLU A 449 -17.12 13.25 -9.64
CA GLU A 449 -17.45 11.85 -9.39
C GLU A 449 -16.44 10.90 -10.04
N GLY A 450 -15.78 10.09 -9.20
CA GLY A 450 -14.74 9.14 -9.58
C GLY A 450 -13.47 9.77 -10.15
N GLY A 451 -13.29 11.09 -10.02
CA GLY A 451 -12.12 11.85 -10.47
C GLY A 451 -11.15 12.14 -9.33
N TYR A 452 -9.86 12.07 -9.65
CA TYR A 452 -8.79 12.19 -8.66
C TYR A 452 -7.67 13.09 -9.17
N GLU A 453 -7.08 13.89 -8.30
CA GLU A 453 -5.86 14.65 -8.57
C GLU A 453 -4.64 13.85 -8.14
N VAL A 454 -3.62 13.77 -9.01
CA VAL A 454 -2.32 13.22 -8.67
C VAL A 454 -1.50 14.30 -7.97
N VAL A 455 -1.49 14.28 -6.64
CA VAL A 455 -0.83 15.31 -5.83
C VAL A 455 0.66 15.03 -5.61
N GLY A 456 1.13 13.84 -5.94
CA GLY A 456 2.53 13.46 -5.88
C GLY A 456 2.82 12.12 -6.54
N THR A 457 4.11 11.87 -6.81
CA THR A 457 4.60 10.60 -7.36
C THR A 457 5.83 10.12 -6.59
N VAL A 458 6.03 8.80 -6.49
CA VAL A 458 7.22 8.23 -5.82
C VAL A 458 8.40 8.07 -6.78
N THR A 459 9.61 8.33 -6.28
CA THR A 459 10.87 8.15 -7.01
C THR A 459 11.21 6.65 -7.16
N GLY A 460 11.69 6.22 -8.33
CA GLY A 460 12.18 4.85 -8.56
C GLY A 460 11.38 4.04 -9.58
N GLY A 461 10.24 4.56 -10.03
CA GLY A 461 9.44 4.05 -11.15
C GLY A 461 9.24 5.10 -12.23
N TYR A 462 8.12 5.01 -12.95
CA TYR A 462 7.70 6.08 -13.85
C TYR A 462 7.23 7.31 -13.06
N THR A 463 7.71 8.49 -13.44
CA THR A 463 7.34 9.77 -12.82
C THR A 463 6.84 10.82 -13.81
N ALA A 464 7.04 10.57 -15.11
CA ALA A 464 6.72 11.51 -16.17
C ALA A 464 6.32 10.79 -17.45
N ILE A 465 5.49 11.47 -18.24
CA ILE A 465 5.09 11.09 -19.59
C ILE A 465 6.20 11.55 -20.55
N SER A 466 6.71 10.60 -21.34
CA SER A 466 7.69 10.83 -22.39
C SER A 466 7.05 11.63 -23.51
N THR A 467 7.68 12.75 -23.86
CA THR A 467 7.32 13.51 -25.05
C THR A 467 8.34 13.19 -26.13
N GLY A 468 7.94 12.59 -27.24
CA GLY A 468 8.85 12.18 -28.32
C GLY A 468 9.63 13.31 -29.02
N VAL A 469 9.46 14.58 -28.60
CA VAL A 469 10.09 15.77 -29.22
C VAL A 469 10.55 16.84 -28.20
N THR A 470 9.87 17.02 -27.05
CA THR A 470 10.12 18.08 -26.03
C THR A 470 10.61 17.52 -24.66
N SER A 471 10.58 18.31 -23.59
CA SER A 471 10.78 17.87 -22.20
C SER A 471 9.59 17.04 -21.68
N SER A 472 9.87 15.96 -20.96
CA SER A 472 8.86 15.09 -20.34
C SER A 472 7.88 15.86 -19.43
N THR A 473 6.63 15.42 -19.40
CA THR A 473 5.58 16.05 -18.58
C THR A 473 5.42 15.27 -17.27
N PRO A 474 5.61 15.89 -16.09
CA PRO A 474 5.34 15.24 -14.81
C PRO A 474 3.89 14.76 -14.71
N ILE A 475 3.67 13.61 -14.08
CA ILE A 475 2.31 13.10 -13.85
C ILE A 475 1.64 13.84 -12.67
N SER A 476 2.41 14.38 -11.74
CA SER A 476 1.90 15.19 -10.63
C SER A 476 1.22 16.48 -11.14
N GLY A 477 0.14 16.87 -10.47
CA GLY A 477 -0.74 17.98 -10.85
C GLY A 477 -1.78 17.63 -11.91
N THR A 478 -1.82 16.38 -12.41
CA THR A 478 -2.83 15.95 -13.38
C THR A 478 -4.08 15.40 -12.70
N SER A 479 -5.23 15.49 -13.38
CA SER A 479 -6.45 14.81 -12.93
C SER A 479 -6.65 13.52 -13.71
N VAL A 480 -7.05 12.44 -13.02
CA VAL A 480 -7.21 11.09 -13.57
C VAL A 480 -8.52 10.44 -13.13
N LYS A 481 -8.90 9.39 -13.87
CA LYS A 481 -9.89 8.38 -13.50
C LYS A 481 -9.31 6.99 -13.70
N PHE A 482 -9.67 6.08 -12.82
CA PHE A 482 -9.29 4.67 -12.91
C PHE A 482 -10.48 3.86 -13.38
N ASN A 483 -10.32 3.18 -14.51
CA ASN A 483 -11.35 2.30 -15.05
C ASN A 483 -10.95 0.85 -14.77
N THR A 484 -11.63 0.18 -13.84
CA THR A 484 -11.42 -1.25 -13.58
C THR A 484 -11.82 -2.07 -14.80
N ILE A 485 -10.97 -3.04 -15.14
CA ILE A 485 -11.17 -3.94 -16.28
C ILE A 485 -10.99 -5.40 -15.87
N PRO A 486 -11.75 -6.33 -16.48
CA PRO A 486 -11.47 -7.76 -16.33
C PRO A 486 -10.17 -8.12 -17.05
N THR A 487 -9.47 -9.13 -16.54
CA THR A 487 -8.24 -9.63 -17.15
C THR A 487 -8.25 -11.15 -17.30
N THR A 488 -7.42 -11.63 -18.21
CA THR A 488 -7.11 -13.05 -18.39
C THR A 488 -5.61 -13.27 -18.36
N GLN A 489 -5.17 -14.50 -18.10
CA GLN A 489 -3.75 -14.86 -18.16
C GLN A 489 -3.15 -14.76 -19.58
N TYR A 490 -3.94 -14.49 -20.63
CA TYR A 490 -3.51 -14.45 -22.03
C TYR A 490 -3.70 -13.08 -22.69
N ASP A 491 -4.00 -12.03 -21.92
CA ASP A 491 -4.21 -10.68 -22.46
C ASP A 491 -3.00 -10.23 -23.31
N SER A 492 -3.25 -9.55 -24.43
CA SER A 492 -2.31 -9.30 -25.53
C SER A 492 -1.78 -10.47 -26.36
N TYR A 493 -2.04 -11.74 -26.02
CA TYR A 493 -1.51 -12.84 -26.82
C TYR A 493 -2.60 -13.61 -27.55
N ARG A 494 -2.32 -13.94 -28.82
CA ARG A 494 -3.27 -14.76 -29.57
C ARG A 494 -3.25 -16.19 -29.04
N LEU A 495 -4.33 -16.58 -28.37
CA LEU A 495 -4.64 -17.98 -28.08
C LEU A 495 -5.51 -18.55 -29.20
N PHE A 496 -4.93 -19.35 -30.09
CA PHE A 496 -5.71 -20.05 -31.12
C PHE A 496 -6.52 -21.19 -30.49
N THR A 497 -7.78 -21.34 -30.93
CA THR A 497 -8.60 -22.52 -30.58
C THR A 497 -8.10 -23.75 -31.33
N GLU A 498 -8.51 -24.95 -30.89
CA GLU A 498 -8.16 -26.19 -31.59
C GLU A 498 -8.65 -26.16 -33.05
N GLU A 499 -9.85 -25.65 -33.29
CA GLU A 499 -10.42 -25.51 -34.63
C GLU A 499 -9.65 -24.53 -35.51
N GLU A 500 -9.19 -23.40 -34.95
CA GLU A 500 -8.37 -22.43 -35.68
C GLU A 500 -6.99 -23.00 -36.03
N MET A 501 -6.40 -23.81 -35.14
CA MET A 501 -5.15 -24.50 -35.40
C MET A 501 -5.30 -25.57 -36.48
N GLU A 502 -6.41 -26.32 -36.48
CA GLU A 502 -6.71 -27.34 -37.49
C GLU A 502 -7.07 -26.76 -38.86
N ALA A 503 -7.82 -25.65 -38.90
CA ALA A 503 -8.21 -24.98 -40.13
C ALA A 503 -7.02 -24.27 -40.81
N GLY A 504 -6.04 -23.84 -40.02
CA GLY A 504 -4.91 -23.04 -40.46
C GLY A 504 -5.26 -21.55 -40.58
N ILE A 505 -4.22 -20.73 -40.49
CA ILE A 505 -4.28 -19.27 -40.49
C ILE A 505 -3.58 -18.71 -41.72
N ALA A 506 -4.12 -17.61 -42.22
CA ALA A 506 -3.47 -16.75 -43.18
C ALA A 506 -2.76 -15.60 -42.47
N LEU A 507 -1.50 -15.31 -42.85
CA LEU A 507 -0.75 -14.17 -42.33
C LEU A 507 -0.79 -13.01 -43.33
N VAL A 508 -1.30 -11.86 -42.89
CA VAL A 508 -1.37 -10.62 -43.66
C VAL A 508 -0.55 -9.55 -42.95
N PHE A 509 0.37 -8.88 -43.64
CA PHE A 509 1.25 -7.87 -43.05
C PHE A 509 0.96 -6.49 -43.65
N SER A 510 0.84 -5.46 -42.81
CA SER A 510 0.66 -4.08 -43.26
C SER A 510 2.03 -3.41 -43.45
N GLY A 511 2.37 -3.01 -44.68
CA GLY A 511 3.68 -2.45 -45.01
C GLY A 511 3.63 -1.06 -45.62
N LYS A 512 4.54 -0.19 -45.17
CA LYS A 512 4.68 1.19 -45.66
C LYS A 512 5.88 1.31 -46.59
N ASN A 513 5.64 1.77 -47.82
CA ASN A 513 6.68 2.06 -48.79
C ASN A 513 6.65 3.54 -49.17
N ALA A 514 7.82 4.19 -49.18
CA ALA A 514 7.98 5.62 -49.49
C ALA A 514 7.43 6.03 -50.87
N VAL A 515 7.28 5.08 -51.82
CA VAL A 515 6.84 5.34 -53.19
C VAL A 515 5.35 4.97 -53.39
N ILE A 516 4.78 4.09 -52.57
CA ILE A 516 3.47 3.45 -52.84
C ILE A 516 2.43 3.65 -51.71
N GLY A 517 2.86 4.14 -50.55
CA GLY A 517 2.03 4.29 -49.34
C GLY A 517 1.93 3.00 -48.51
N GLU A 518 0.97 2.95 -47.59
CA GLU A 518 0.60 1.76 -46.81
C GLU A 518 -0.20 0.76 -47.67
N ARG A 519 0.18 -0.52 -47.61
CA ARG A 519 -0.42 -1.62 -48.37
C ARG A 519 -0.34 -2.94 -47.58
N ASP A 520 -1.31 -3.81 -47.81
CA ASP A 520 -1.31 -5.17 -47.27
C ASP A 520 -0.53 -6.14 -48.17
N TYR A 521 0.18 -7.07 -47.53
CA TYR A 521 0.93 -8.15 -48.16
C TYR A 521 0.53 -9.49 -47.55
N TYR A 522 0.31 -10.47 -48.40
CA TYR A 522 -0.05 -11.84 -48.02
C TYR A 522 1.20 -12.70 -47.95
N ALA A 523 1.36 -13.50 -46.89
CA ALA A 523 2.38 -14.53 -46.87
C ALA A 523 2.07 -15.60 -47.92
N SER A 524 3.04 -15.90 -48.78
CA SER A 524 2.97 -16.92 -49.83
C SER A 524 4.21 -17.80 -49.80
N ILE A 525 4.18 -18.97 -50.45
CA ILE A 525 5.34 -19.86 -50.55
C ILE A 525 5.88 -19.85 -51.98
N ALA A 526 7.19 -19.61 -52.12
CA ALA A 526 7.91 -19.74 -53.38
C ALA A 526 9.28 -20.38 -53.14
N ASN A 527 9.60 -21.43 -53.90
CA ASN A 527 10.86 -22.20 -53.77
C ASN A 527 11.15 -22.66 -52.32
N GLY A 528 10.12 -23.08 -51.59
CA GLY A 528 10.24 -23.54 -50.20
C GLY A 528 10.56 -22.44 -49.19
N LYS A 529 10.31 -21.16 -49.52
CA LYS A 529 10.51 -20.01 -48.63
C LYS A 529 9.25 -19.16 -48.54
N VAL A 530 9.05 -18.54 -47.38
CA VAL A 530 7.98 -17.55 -47.18
C VAL A 530 8.37 -16.25 -47.86
N VAL A 531 7.53 -15.79 -48.79
CA VAL A 531 7.72 -14.54 -49.55
C VAL A 531 6.46 -13.68 -49.53
N PRO A 532 6.58 -12.34 -49.60
CA PRO A 532 5.42 -11.47 -49.65
C PRO A 532 4.77 -11.48 -51.04
N SER A 533 3.45 -11.66 -51.09
CA SER A 533 2.64 -11.45 -52.29
C SER A 533 1.65 -10.30 -52.12
N ARG A 534 1.33 -9.64 -53.23
CA ARG A 534 0.28 -8.60 -53.30
C ARG A 534 -1.07 -9.16 -53.77
N LYS A 535 -1.14 -10.46 -54.06
CA LYS A 535 -2.35 -11.12 -54.54
C LYS A 535 -2.85 -12.05 -53.46
N GLU A 536 -4.07 -11.81 -53.02
CA GLU A 536 -4.75 -12.66 -52.05
C GLU A 536 -4.89 -14.11 -52.54
N SER A 537 -5.02 -14.31 -53.86
CA SER A 537 -5.10 -15.64 -54.47
C SER A 537 -3.83 -16.50 -54.33
N GLU A 538 -2.70 -15.91 -53.94
CA GLU A 538 -1.41 -16.61 -53.75
C GLU A 538 -1.10 -16.87 -52.27
N ILE A 539 -2.08 -16.64 -51.38
CA ILE A 539 -1.91 -16.78 -49.93
C ILE A 539 -1.61 -18.23 -49.52
N ALA A 540 -0.66 -18.39 -48.62
CA ALA A 540 -0.35 -19.66 -47.98
C ALA A 540 -1.07 -19.79 -46.64
N LEU A 541 -1.50 -21.01 -46.31
CA LEU A 541 -2.03 -21.36 -45.00
C LEU A 541 -0.92 -21.92 -44.10
N PHE A 542 -0.90 -21.41 -42.88
CA PHE A 542 -0.01 -21.84 -41.81
C PHE A 542 -0.80 -22.54 -40.72
N TYR A 543 -0.30 -23.64 -40.18
CA TYR A 543 -0.95 -24.40 -39.11
C TYR A 543 -0.16 -24.18 -37.82
N PRO A 544 -0.67 -23.39 -36.87
CA PRO A 544 -0.01 -23.18 -35.58
C PRO A 544 -0.05 -24.48 -34.76
N GLU A 545 1.13 -25.00 -34.41
CA GLU A 545 1.29 -26.09 -33.46
C GLU A 545 1.70 -25.48 -32.12
N ARG A 546 0.84 -25.59 -31.11
CA ARG A 546 1.11 -25.04 -29.77
C ARG A 546 2.31 -25.76 -29.16
N VAL A 547 3.33 -25.00 -28.78
CA VAL A 547 4.51 -25.54 -28.11
C VAL A 547 4.20 -25.71 -26.63
N LYS A 548 4.36 -26.94 -26.13
CA LYS A 548 4.30 -27.19 -24.68
C LYS A 548 5.63 -26.77 -24.06
N ALA A 549 5.62 -25.83 -23.12
CA ALA A 549 6.81 -25.53 -22.33
C ALA A 549 7.36 -26.84 -21.71
N ALA A 550 8.66 -27.11 -21.88
CA ALA A 550 9.30 -28.25 -21.23
C ALA A 550 9.09 -28.13 -19.72
N ALA A 551 8.47 -29.15 -19.13
CA ALA A 551 8.02 -29.20 -17.74
C ALA A 551 8.96 -28.47 -16.77
N ASP A 552 8.40 -27.53 -16.00
CA ASP A 552 8.88 -27.28 -14.64
C ASP A 552 8.89 -28.66 -13.93
N PRO A 553 10.00 -29.08 -13.31
CA PRO A 553 10.03 -30.26 -12.45
C PRO A 553 8.93 -30.27 -11.38
N ASN A 554 8.30 -29.12 -11.11
CA ASN A 554 7.30 -28.94 -10.06
C ASN A 554 5.88 -28.52 -10.52
N LYS A 555 5.52 -28.43 -11.81
CA LYS A 555 4.09 -28.37 -12.25
C LYS A 555 3.87 -28.37 -13.78
N GLY A 556 2.91 -29.17 -14.24
CA GLY A 556 2.51 -29.27 -15.66
C GLY A 556 1.52 -28.19 -16.13
N LYS A 557 2.01 -27.14 -16.80
CA LYS A 557 1.20 -26.23 -17.64
C LYS A 557 1.88 -25.98 -18.99
N GLU A 558 1.07 -25.76 -20.02
CA GLU A 558 1.44 -25.86 -21.45
C GLU A 558 2.05 -24.60 -22.09
N ASN A 559 2.36 -23.51 -21.35
CA ASN A 559 2.77 -22.23 -21.93
C ASN A 559 3.93 -21.56 -21.16
N TYR A 560 4.67 -20.64 -21.81
CA TYR A 560 5.69 -19.83 -21.15
C TYR A 560 5.05 -18.76 -20.25
N VAL A 561 5.73 -18.43 -19.14
CA VAL A 561 5.37 -17.28 -18.30
C VAL A 561 6.20 -16.09 -18.75
N LEU A 562 5.54 -14.99 -19.12
CA LEU A 562 6.25 -13.73 -19.39
C LEU A 562 6.59 -13.04 -18.08
N ASP A 563 5.57 -12.80 -17.26
CA ASP A 563 5.72 -12.06 -16.02
C ASP A 563 4.84 -12.64 -14.91
N ILE A 564 5.32 -12.51 -13.68
CA ILE A 564 4.58 -12.81 -12.46
C ILE A 564 4.60 -11.53 -11.64
N ASN A 565 3.52 -10.76 -11.76
CA ASN A 565 3.38 -9.49 -11.06
C ASN A 565 2.64 -9.70 -9.75
N GLU A 566 3.07 -8.98 -8.71
CA GLU A 566 2.34 -8.96 -7.45
C GLU A 566 1.17 -7.99 -7.55
N TYR A 567 0.04 -8.35 -6.95
CA TYR A 567 -1.10 -7.46 -6.75
C TYR A 567 -1.42 -7.33 -5.28
N ALA A 568 -1.96 -6.18 -4.88
CA ALA A 568 -2.47 -5.96 -3.54
C ALA A 568 -4.00 -6.09 -3.49
N TYR A 569 -4.52 -6.53 -2.35
CA TYR A 569 -5.95 -6.63 -2.06
C TYR A 569 -6.20 -6.41 -0.56
N LEU A 570 -7.47 -6.22 -0.17
CA LEU A 570 -7.88 -6.16 1.23
C LEU A 570 -8.35 -7.54 1.68
N ASN A 571 -7.76 -8.09 2.74
CA ASN A 571 -8.21 -9.36 3.33
C ASN A 571 -9.49 -9.19 4.16
N GLU A 572 -10.00 -10.30 4.75
CA GLU A 572 -11.20 -10.30 5.62
C GLU A 572 -11.11 -9.32 6.81
N ASP A 573 -9.88 -8.99 7.26
CA ASP A 573 -9.60 -8.08 8.37
C ASP A 573 -9.40 -6.61 7.90
N GLY A 574 -9.47 -6.34 6.59
CA GLY A 574 -9.27 -5.01 6.00
C GLY A 574 -7.80 -4.59 5.88
N GLU A 575 -6.86 -5.51 6.04
CA GLU A 575 -5.43 -5.30 5.89
C GLU A 575 -4.97 -5.51 4.45
N VAL A 576 -3.86 -4.88 4.06
CA VAL A 576 -3.26 -5.06 2.73
C VAL A 576 -2.55 -6.41 2.69
N ALA A 577 -3.01 -7.28 1.80
CA ALA A 577 -2.40 -8.57 1.50
C ALA A 577 -1.96 -8.62 0.04
N THR A 578 -1.07 -9.56 -0.29
CA THR A 578 -0.51 -9.71 -1.64
C THR A 578 -0.90 -11.03 -2.29
N GLY A 579 -1.14 -10.96 -3.59
CA GLY A 579 -1.36 -12.10 -4.47
C GLY A 579 -0.48 -12.03 -5.71
N LYS A 580 -0.60 -13.01 -6.61
CA LYS A 580 0.19 -13.09 -7.84
C LYS A 580 -0.70 -13.15 -9.07
N ASP A 581 -0.48 -12.22 -9.99
CA ASP A 581 -0.97 -12.27 -11.37
C ASP A 581 0.10 -12.91 -12.25
N THR A 582 -0.32 -13.71 -13.23
CA THR A 582 0.60 -14.38 -14.14
C THR A 582 0.19 -14.10 -15.57
N LEU A 583 1.06 -13.41 -16.30
CA LEU A 583 0.90 -13.18 -17.73
C LEU A 583 1.59 -14.31 -18.49
N ILE A 584 0.80 -15.04 -19.27
CA ILE A 584 1.21 -16.23 -19.99
C ILE A 584 1.30 -15.93 -21.47
N VAL A 585 2.31 -16.48 -22.12
CA VAL A 585 2.53 -16.32 -23.55
C VAL A 585 2.40 -17.65 -24.27
N PRO A 586 1.28 -17.86 -24.98
CA PRO A 586 1.12 -18.94 -25.93
C PRO A 586 2.18 -18.81 -27.02
N THR A 587 2.91 -19.90 -27.26
CA THR A 587 3.90 -19.98 -28.32
C THR A 587 3.56 -21.08 -29.31
N TYR A 588 3.90 -20.83 -30.57
CA TYR A 588 3.54 -21.69 -31.68
C TYR A 588 4.74 -21.94 -32.57
N ARG A 589 4.78 -23.12 -33.17
CA ARG A 589 5.54 -23.37 -34.39
C ARG A 589 4.56 -23.35 -35.56
N LEU A 590 4.94 -22.73 -36.67
CA LEU A 590 4.03 -22.55 -37.80
C LEU A 590 4.41 -23.54 -38.90
N ALA A 591 3.58 -24.56 -39.14
CA ALA A 591 3.74 -25.51 -40.25
C ALA A 591 3.04 -25.01 -41.51
N THR A 592 3.36 -25.51 -42.70
CA THR A 592 2.67 -25.14 -43.96
C THR A 592 1.91 -26.32 -44.57
N ALA A 593 0.86 -26.04 -45.35
CA ALA A 593 0.06 -27.08 -46.02
C ALA A 593 0.88 -27.96 -46.99
N GLU A 594 1.97 -27.44 -47.55
CA GLU A 594 2.81 -28.13 -48.54
C GLU A 594 3.66 -29.28 -47.95
N ASP A 595 3.61 -29.50 -46.63
CA ASP A 595 4.27 -30.61 -45.93
C ASP A 595 3.58 -31.98 -46.08
N LYS A 596 2.70 -32.16 -47.07
CA LYS A 596 2.45 -33.50 -47.64
C LYS A 596 3.51 -33.93 -48.67
N TYR A 597 4.47 -33.07 -49.02
CA TYR A 597 5.53 -33.36 -49.99
C TYR A 597 6.98 -33.19 -49.49
N TRP A 598 7.22 -32.84 -48.22
CA TRP A 598 8.57 -32.98 -47.63
C TRP A 598 8.82 -34.41 -47.13
N GLY A 599 8.60 -35.37 -48.03
CA GLY A 599 9.03 -36.74 -47.83
C GLY A 599 10.55 -36.81 -47.90
N ALA A 600 11.17 -37.03 -46.75
CA ALA A 600 12.45 -37.74 -46.59
C ALA A 600 13.52 -37.40 -47.65
N ASN A 601 14.18 -36.24 -47.58
CA ASN A 601 15.53 -36.05 -48.14
C ASN A 601 16.21 -34.76 -47.64
N ALA A 602 16.27 -34.59 -46.33
CA ALA A 602 17.37 -33.86 -45.71
C ALA A 602 17.76 -34.64 -44.46
N SER A 603 18.99 -35.12 -44.43
CA SER A 603 19.57 -35.85 -43.32
C SER A 603 19.46 -35.05 -42.01
N GLY A 604 18.55 -35.47 -41.12
CA GLY A 604 18.85 -35.52 -39.68
C GLY A 604 18.11 -34.63 -38.67
N SER A 605 17.06 -33.88 -39.00
CA SER A 605 16.24 -33.25 -37.93
C SER A 605 14.74 -33.16 -38.25
N ASP A 606 13.91 -33.38 -37.23
CA ASP A 606 12.43 -33.28 -37.26
C ASP A 606 11.92 -31.84 -37.51
N ASP A 607 12.82 -30.86 -37.65
CA ASP A 607 12.51 -29.43 -37.72
C ASP A 607 12.25 -28.91 -39.14
N ALA A 608 12.43 -29.74 -40.18
CA ALA A 608 12.23 -29.35 -41.58
C ALA A 608 10.76 -29.10 -41.99
N LYS A 609 9.79 -29.40 -41.11
CA LYS A 609 8.33 -29.24 -41.33
C LYS A 609 7.75 -27.88 -40.90
N TYR A 610 8.57 -26.97 -40.38
CA TYR A 610 8.11 -25.67 -39.87
C TYR A 610 8.61 -24.54 -40.76
N ALA A 611 7.68 -23.69 -41.20
CA ALA A 611 8.01 -22.47 -41.91
C ALA A 611 8.63 -21.43 -40.96
N LEU A 612 9.44 -20.53 -41.53
CA LEU A 612 10.14 -19.47 -40.79
C LEU A 612 11.22 -19.94 -39.81
N ALA A 613 11.66 -21.21 -39.90
CA ALA A 613 12.81 -21.70 -39.14
C ALA A 613 14.12 -21.04 -39.60
N ASP A 614 14.96 -20.61 -38.66
CA ASP A 614 16.31 -20.15 -38.97
C ASP A 614 17.18 -21.33 -39.43
N ALA A 615 17.67 -21.28 -40.68
CA ALA A 615 18.51 -22.32 -41.26
C ALA A 615 19.83 -22.57 -40.50
N ALA A 616 20.24 -21.64 -39.62
CA ALA A 616 21.45 -21.75 -38.80
C ALA A 616 21.21 -22.37 -37.40
N VAL A 617 19.96 -22.59 -36.99
CA VAL A 617 19.61 -23.04 -35.63
C VAL A 617 19.13 -24.50 -35.66
N THR A 618 19.72 -25.34 -34.82
CA THR A 618 19.43 -26.80 -34.74
C THR A 618 18.10 -27.14 -34.04
N ALA A 619 17.24 -26.16 -33.76
CA ALA A 619 15.93 -26.31 -33.12
C ALA A 619 14.91 -25.39 -33.80
N ALA A 620 13.69 -25.86 -34.04
CA ALA A 620 12.62 -25.05 -34.65
C ALA A 620 12.34 -23.76 -33.85
N THR A 621 12.24 -22.64 -34.57
CA THR A 621 11.92 -21.30 -34.03
C THR A 621 10.49 -21.25 -33.48
N GLU A 622 10.33 -20.67 -32.29
CA GLU A 622 9.03 -20.51 -31.61
C GLU A 622 8.54 -19.08 -31.75
N TRP A 623 7.23 -18.91 -31.94
CA TRP A 623 6.61 -17.64 -32.28
C TRP A 623 5.48 -17.29 -31.31
N ALA A 624 5.40 -16.01 -30.93
CA ALA A 624 4.26 -15.43 -30.23
C ALA A 624 3.61 -14.36 -31.10
N PHE A 625 2.29 -14.25 -30.98
CA PHE A 625 1.52 -13.18 -31.62
C PHE A 625 1.12 -12.19 -30.53
N VAL A 626 1.76 -11.02 -30.55
CA VAL A 626 1.72 -10.01 -29.49
C VAL A 626 0.86 -8.84 -29.95
N MET A 627 -0.17 -8.51 -29.20
CA MET A 627 -1.07 -7.41 -29.53
C MET A 627 -0.37 -6.09 -29.25
N THR A 628 -0.40 -5.20 -30.22
CA THR A 628 0.09 -3.83 -30.11
C THR A 628 -0.92 -2.96 -29.39
N ALA A 629 -0.50 -1.77 -28.95
CA ALA A 629 -1.36 -0.84 -28.23
C ALA A 629 -2.65 -0.44 -28.98
N ASN A 630 -2.71 -0.59 -30.31
CA ASN A 630 -3.91 -0.32 -31.14
C ASN A 630 -4.77 -1.56 -31.43
N GLY A 631 -4.49 -2.72 -30.83
CA GLY A 631 -5.27 -3.96 -30.99
C GLY A 631 -4.91 -4.80 -32.22
N GLU A 632 -3.92 -4.38 -33.01
CA GLU A 632 -3.33 -5.21 -34.06
C GLU A 632 -2.35 -6.23 -33.45
N TYR A 633 -1.88 -7.24 -34.21
CA TYR A 633 -0.89 -8.19 -33.71
C TYR A 633 0.45 -8.02 -34.40
N SER A 634 1.55 -8.18 -33.67
CA SER A 634 2.91 -8.33 -34.15
C SER A 634 3.36 -9.78 -33.99
N LEU A 635 4.21 -10.27 -34.89
CA LEU A 635 4.85 -11.58 -34.74
C LEU A 635 6.21 -11.41 -34.07
N ALA A 636 6.40 -12.08 -32.94
CA ALA A 636 7.64 -12.04 -32.17
C ALA A 636 8.28 -13.42 -32.13
N GLU A 637 9.60 -13.46 -32.33
CA GLU A 637 10.40 -14.67 -32.10
C GLU A 637 10.60 -14.81 -30.60
N VAL A 638 10.31 -16.01 -30.07
CA VAL A 638 10.40 -16.33 -28.66
C VAL A 638 11.65 -17.16 -28.39
N LYS A 639 12.42 -16.72 -27.40
CA LYS A 639 13.57 -17.46 -26.87
C LYS A 639 13.35 -17.75 -25.40
N ARG A 640 13.83 -18.91 -24.96
CA ARG A 640 13.80 -19.27 -23.53
C ARG A 640 14.89 -18.50 -22.78
N GLY A 641 14.48 -17.70 -21.80
CA GLY A 641 15.36 -17.03 -20.86
C GLY A 641 15.91 -17.96 -19.78
N THR A 642 16.89 -17.47 -19.00
CA THR A 642 17.66 -18.24 -18.00
C THR A 642 16.80 -18.86 -16.89
N ASN A 643 15.60 -18.33 -16.63
CA ASN A 643 14.69 -18.77 -15.56
C ASN A 643 13.36 -19.36 -16.07
N GLY A 644 13.27 -19.75 -17.34
CA GLY A 644 12.02 -20.22 -17.93
C GLY A 644 11.05 -19.12 -18.34
N SER A 645 11.43 -17.84 -18.18
CA SER A 645 10.71 -16.71 -18.77
C SER A 645 10.89 -16.66 -20.28
N ALA A 646 9.88 -16.15 -20.99
CA ALA A 646 9.98 -15.90 -22.41
C ALA A 646 10.70 -14.56 -22.68
N GLN A 647 11.63 -14.57 -23.64
CA GLN A 647 12.26 -13.37 -24.18
C GLN A 647 11.81 -13.19 -25.63
N TYR A 648 11.33 -11.99 -25.97
CA TYR A 648 10.94 -11.66 -27.33
C TYR A 648 12.00 -10.82 -28.01
N SER A 649 12.17 -11.06 -29.30
CA SER A 649 12.77 -10.07 -30.18
C SER A 649 11.76 -9.66 -31.22
N ASP A 650 11.61 -8.34 -31.43
CA ASP A 650 10.81 -7.82 -32.51
C ASP A 650 11.29 -8.41 -33.84
N VAL A 651 10.35 -8.92 -34.62
CA VAL A 651 10.64 -9.47 -35.94
C VAL A 651 10.01 -8.58 -36.98
N THR A 652 10.85 -7.89 -37.73
CA THR A 652 10.41 -7.15 -38.91
C THR A 652 10.07 -8.13 -40.03
N ALA A 653 9.11 -7.78 -40.90
CA ALA A 653 8.80 -8.61 -42.07
C ALA A 653 10.01 -8.94 -42.95
N SER A 654 11.03 -8.07 -43.01
CA SER A 654 12.27 -8.38 -43.73
C SER A 654 13.04 -9.58 -43.16
N LYS A 655 12.96 -9.81 -41.84
CA LYS A 655 13.52 -10.99 -41.15
C LYS A 655 12.66 -12.23 -41.38
N VAL A 656 11.33 -12.09 -41.39
CA VAL A 656 10.37 -13.17 -41.70
C VAL A 656 10.51 -13.65 -43.15
N TRP A 657 10.65 -12.73 -44.10
CA TRP A 657 10.61 -13.03 -45.54
C TRP A 657 11.99 -13.30 -46.16
N GLY A 658 13.08 -12.98 -45.47
CA GLY A 658 14.43 -13.08 -46.03
C GLY A 658 14.66 -12.15 -47.25
N VAL A 659 13.82 -11.11 -47.42
CA VAL A 659 13.90 -10.14 -48.52
C VAL A 659 14.31 -8.77 -47.97
N LYS A 660 15.34 -8.16 -48.56
CA LYS A 660 15.73 -6.77 -48.25
C LYS A 660 14.67 -5.79 -48.76
N GLY A 661 14.17 -4.90 -47.90
CA GLY A 661 13.45 -3.70 -48.31
C GLY A 661 11.96 -3.60 -47.98
N VAL A 662 11.41 -4.48 -47.13
CA VAL A 662 10.07 -4.29 -46.56
C VAL A 662 10.12 -4.20 -45.04
N ASN A 663 9.72 -3.04 -44.50
CA ASN A 663 9.65 -2.77 -43.07
C ASN A 663 8.16 -2.81 -42.67
N THR A 664 7.78 -3.80 -41.86
CA THR A 664 6.45 -3.88 -41.23
C THR A 664 6.59 -4.35 -39.78
N SER A 665 5.61 -3.97 -38.95
CA SER A 665 5.52 -4.38 -37.54
C SER A 665 4.17 -5.00 -37.16
N THR A 666 3.10 -4.83 -37.95
CA THR A 666 1.76 -5.37 -37.64
C THR A 666 1.22 -6.37 -38.68
N ILE A 667 0.32 -7.24 -38.18
CA ILE A 667 -0.16 -8.48 -38.80
C ILE A 667 -1.66 -8.63 -38.52
N GLY A 668 -2.42 -8.96 -39.56
CA GLY A 668 -3.80 -9.42 -39.49
C GLY A 668 -3.93 -10.91 -39.79
N PHE A 669 -5.03 -11.51 -39.31
CA PHE A 669 -5.36 -12.92 -39.53
C PHE A 669 -6.68 -13.06 -40.28
N ASN A 670 -6.73 -13.98 -41.24
CA ASN A 670 -7.98 -14.51 -41.78
C ASN A 670 -8.09 -16.00 -41.40
N THR A 671 -9.16 -16.38 -40.70
CA THR A 671 -9.49 -17.78 -40.40
C THR A 671 -10.35 -18.35 -41.53
N TYR A 672 -9.92 -19.46 -42.13
CA TYR A 672 -10.68 -20.13 -43.19
C TYR A 672 -11.58 -21.23 -42.59
N ASN A 673 -12.80 -20.86 -42.20
CA ASN A 673 -13.80 -21.86 -41.83
C ASN A 673 -14.29 -22.59 -43.09
N HIS A 674 -13.74 -23.77 -43.36
CA HIS A 674 -14.33 -24.71 -44.31
C HIS A 674 -15.52 -25.42 -43.66
N TYR A 675 -16.69 -24.77 -43.68
CA TYR A 675 -17.98 -25.46 -43.69
C TYR A 675 -18.75 -25.02 -44.94
N ASN A 676 -18.69 -25.86 -45.96
CA ASN A 676 -19.81 -26.10 -46.88
C ASN A 676 -20.36 -27.47 -46.57
#